data_AF-A0A5C5WXJ6-F1
#
_entry.id   AF-A0A5C5WXJ6-F1
#
_cell.length_a   1.000
_cell.length_b   1.000
_cell.length_c   1.000
_cell.angle_alpha   90.00
_cell.angle_beta   90.00
_cell.angle_gamma   90.00
#
_symmetry.space_group_name_H-M   'P 1'
#
loop_
_entity.id
_entity.type
_entity.pdbx_description
1 polymer ?
#
loop_
_entity_poly.entity_id
_entity_poly.type
_entity_poly.pdbx_seq_one_letter_code
_entity_poly.pdbx_strand_id
1 'polypeptide(L)'
;MATAQECCVLIPVSTLEDFPSDLSDRDACSLLAAWTVLWHPELIARSGQVPQWYRADAPPEPNLDAAPNPNVDSLDDHSTTHATDFAGRVIAVPSPSEAKLPPGYIDRAKAAGAKWISGANRDEMAAALGLEPVSDQTFGDQPHTERTIGVDDFYAAAYTSLQVQIMTRRLRYTSNLDQIHFESRLVAAATAFVEKRTQEAIEALHEVFDALAEERDHYFTSDPHLVDLMLVTGSTAASAIAQLANAPLHASESADESSVLPTPINALLDTSALEYFASQADETTTAVQSRLRDQDLGWAAGGPEKNLQFDTLSFADAAAAFTQSHELAVRCIGAAPRVYARLDGDTPSDLLGEVARLGYSGIIPINFAAGSGFGEEAKVTLPIPGGDIEALTAKPIDAASDSSFLTIGTKLGESIDNGEVSTGLLVHWPGRVCDSFRDLRRAASWCVALGRFWKIDEYFHLGERPYHQGDLSVTGPASADDFVARVTSQSVNPISSLADSFCKSVTSQRDQLFVAMNGLLANSLPSVSDSTSGATLDDAISSMVGIIGGVPSDSASSRLVLNCQSTPTRIDMDVPQKIANGKHIYGISKQSNRYHATIDVPAFGFAIANAEGSTASVTSHSSSNASSTEPASRDDLGFSPLRWARDKFLGKPSTIGERGRLHNEFMEVAISDQTGGVSGVYSGGVRGNRFSLRLVACGYDATNKDSDASTMRCQSLEVLESSASRGVIRAQGVLEHESKTLANFVVTYTLRRGSRLLETEIELDNKIELGGNPWKRYIAARAAVSGDSAIPRCLIREKIHRVSSRRLVAPLGLVIDEAERKTLITSDGYPYHRVVGDRFFDTLIHVQGETQSKCSLAYGFDVPHPVEQAMSRIAPPIIRSVELKPSVESTGWFAHVAPSSVRISGMKSYSQPDGSLAVEVRLIQTVARQCQVKLRFFRDIQTGFLLRDSAIAMLNQWRNDRESLADETLVCEGGVCNVPMKSHGVTDVLILFASTLGSGSSAESPSPTDPNSVA
;
A
#
# COMPACT_ATOMS: atom_id res chain seq x y z
N MET A 1 -13.07 -5.29 65.53
CA MET A 1 -13.22 -5.44 64.07
C MET A 1 -12.36 -6.63 63.67
N ALA A 2 -12.93 -7.63 62.99
CA ALA A 2 -12.25 -8.88 62.70
C ALA A 2 -11.09 -8.67 61.72
N THR A 3 -9.89 -9.10 62.11
CA THR A 3 -8.66 -9.16 61.31
C THR A 3 -8.84 -10.15 60.17
N ALA A 4 -8.62 -9.75 58.91
CA ALA A 4 -8.54 -10.70 57.82
C ALA A 4 -7.26 -11.53 57.99
N GLN A 5 -7.37 -12.82 58.26
CA GLN A 5 -6.22 -13.67 58.57
C GLN A 5 -5.42 -14.07 57.32
N GLU A 6 -6.09 -14.29 56.18
CA GLU A 6 -5.48 -14.74 54.92
C GLU A 6 -6.34 -14.30 53.72
N CYS A 7 -5.72 -13.82 52.64
CA CYS A 7 -6.39 -13.53 51.37
C CYS A 7 -5.89 -14.48 50.29
N CYS A 8 -6.78 -15.15 49.54
CA CYS A 8 -6.36 -16.04 48.48
C CYS A 8 -7.27 -16.06 47.25
N VAL A 9 -6.69 -16.37 46.08
CA VAL A 9 -7.41 -16.55 44.81
C VAL A 9 -7.42 -18.02 44.39
N LEU A 10 -8.57 -18.51 43.93
CA LEU A 10 -8.69 -19.87 43.38
C LEU A 10 -8.59 -19.83 41.86
N ILE A 11 -7.46 -20.22 41.29
CA ILE A 11 -7.23 -20.13 39.83
C ILE A 11 -7.43 -21.47 39.12
N PRO A 12 -7.83 -21.48 37.84
CA PRO A 12 -8.28 -22.69 37.15
C PRO A 12 -7.12 -23.54 36.60
N VAL A 13 -6.02 -23.68 37.34
CA VAL A 13 -4.78 -24.34 36.88
C VAL A 13 -4.17 -25.27 37.92
N SER A 14 -3.31 -26.18 37.48
CA SER A 14 -2.52 -27.05 38.38
C SER A 14 -1.22 -26.39 38.81
N THR A 15 -0.57 -25.65 37.91
CA THR A 15 0.62 -24.83 38.15
C THR A 15 0.46 -23.49 37.43
N LEU A 16 1.27 -22.47 37.78
CA LEU A 16 1.28 -21.20 37.02
C LEU A 16 1.84 -21.36 35.60
N GLU A 17 2.58 -22.44 35.31
CA GLU A 17 3.02 -22.76 33.94
C GLU A 17 1.80 -23.00 33.02
N ASP A 18 0.73 -23.55 33.58
CA ASP A 18 -0.51 -23.85 32.86
C ASP A 18 -1.49 -22.67 32.84
N PHE A 19 -1.05 -21.44 33.14
CA PHE A 19 -1.93 -20.26 33.17
C PHE A 19 -2.75 -20.11 31.87
N PRO A 20 -4.07 -19.87 31.89
CA PRO A 20 -4.86 -19.91 30.66
C PRO A 20 -4.37 -18.88 29.63
N SER A 21 -4.16 -19.30 28.38
CA SER A 21 -3.80 -18.42 27.25
C SER A 21 -5.00 -17.98 26.40
N ASP A 22 -6.05 -18.80 26.38
CA ASP A 22 -7.15 -18.70 25.41
C ASP A 22 -8.52 -18.71 26.11
N LEU A 23 -8.75 -17.76 27.00
CA LEU A 23 -10.05 -17.55 27.62
C LEU A 23 -10.91 -16.58 26.80
N SER A 24 -12.23 -16.68 26.97
CA SER A 24 -13.13 -15.62 26.52
C SER A 24 -12.78 -14.30 27.23
N ASP A 25 -13.01 -13.17 26.59
CA ASP A 25 -12.67 -11.86 27.17
C ASP A 25 -13.30 -11.62 28.55
N ARG A 26 -14.55 -12.06 28.72
CA ARG A 26 -15.26 -12.01 30.01
C ARG A 26 -14.56 -12.87 31.08
N ASP A 27 -14.16 -14.09 30.74
CA ASP A 27 -13.50 -14.99 31.69
C ASP A 27 -12.08 -14.52 32.03
N ALA A 28 -11.38 -13.95 31.04
CA ALA A 28 -10.07 -13.33 31.22
C ALA A 28 -10.16 -12.11 32.16
N CYS A 29 -11.13 -11.22 31.93
CA CYS A 29 -11.41 -10.07 32.78
C CYS A 29 -11.68 -10.51 34.22
N SER A 30 -12.55 -11.50 34.42
CA SER A 30 -12.84 -12.07 35.75
C SER A 30 -11.60 -12.69 36.40
N LEU A 31 -10.77 -13.43 35.64
CA LEU A 31 -9.53 -14.04 36.14
C LEU A 31 -8.49 -13.01 36.59
N LEU A 32 -8.17 -12.05 35.73
CA LEU A 32 -7.19 -11.00 36.04
C LEU A 32 -7.72 -10.11 37.18
N ALA A 33 -9.01 -9.76 37.17
CA ALA A 33 -9.64 -9.04 38.27
C ALA A 33 -9.52 -9.76 39.61
N ALA A 34 -9.83 -11.07 39.67
CA ALA A 34 -9.75 -11.86 40.90
C ALA A 34 -8.32 -11.92 41.46
N TRP A 35 -7.33 -11.97 40.57
CA TRP A 35 -5.92 -11.91 40.96
C TRP A 35 -5.56 -10.54 41.55
N THR A 36 -5.82 -9.46 40.80
CA THR A 36 -5.37 -8.12 41.16
C THR A 36 -6.14 -7.52 42.32
N VAL A 37 -7.45 -7.79 42.46
CA VAL A 37 -8.30 -7.15 43.47
C VAL A 37 -7.87 -7.46 44.90
N LEU A 38 -7.26 -8.63 45.13
CA LEU A 38 -6.75 -9.03 46.45
C LEU A 38 -5.51 -8.25 46.89
N TRP A 39 -4.86 -7.55 45.94
CA TRP A 39 -3.70 -6.72 46.23
C TRP A 39 -4.06 -5.32 46.71
N HIS A 40 -5.34 -5.06 47.01
CA HIS A 40 -5.74 -3.80 47.64
C HIS A 40 -4.92 -3.55 48.93
N PRO A 41 -4.30 -2.37 49.12
CA PRO A 41 -3.33 -2.13 50.20
C PRO A 41 -3.93 -2.34 51.59
N GLU A 42 -5.20 -1.97 51.80
CA GLU A 42 -5.91 -2.24 53.06
C GLU A 42 -6.00 -3.74 53.40
N LEU A 43 -6.11 -4.63 52.40
CA LEU A 43 -6.11 -6.08 52.65
C LEU A 43 -4.72 -6.56 53.05
N ILE A 44 -3.71 -6.16 52.29
CA ILE A 44 -2.30 -6.55 52.53
C ILE A 44 -1.84 -6.05 53.91
N ALA A 45 -2.15 -4.81 54.27
CA ALA A 45 -1.78 -4.24 55.57
C ALA A 45 -2.49 -4.96 56.74
N ARG A 46 -3.75 -5.39 56.54
CA ARG A 46 -4.52 -6.11 57.57
C ARG A 46 -4.08 -7.56 57.74
N SER A 47 -3.73 -8.25 56.65
CA SER A 47 -3.24 -9.63 56.69
C SER A 47 -1.77 -9.71 57.11
N GLY A 48 -0.98 -8.66 56.84
CA GLY A 48 0.47 -8.67 56.99
C GLY A 48 1.16 -9.65 56.05
N GLN A 49 0.47 -10.08 54.99
CA GLN A 49 0.89 -11.14 54.08
C GLN A 49 0.45 -10.83 52.65
N VAL A 50 1.23 -11.30 51.67
CA VAL A 50 0.88 -11.23 50.26
C VAL A 50 -0.24 -12.23 49.93
N PRO A 51 -1.22 -11.86 49.08
CA PRO A 51 -2.28 -12.77 48.68
C PRO A 51 -1.74 -14.07 48.08
N GLN A 52 -2.26 -15.20 48.55
CA GLN A 52 -1.88 -16.52 48.07
C GLN A 52 -2.77 -16.97 46.90
N TRP A 53 -2.33 -17.96 46.13
CA TRP A 53 -3.20 -18.61 45.15
C TRP A 53 -3.25 -20.12 45.40
N TYR A 54 -4.40 -20.71 45.12
CA TYR A 54 -4.62 -22.14 45.20
C TYR A 54 -5.28 -22.65 43.92
N ARG A 55 -5.10 -23.95 43.66
CA ARG A 55 -5.77 -24.61 42.54
C ARG A 55 -7.27 -24.69 42.83
N ALA A 56 -8.09 -24.33 41.85
CA ALA A 56 -9.54 -24.42 42.00
C ALA A 56 -10.04 -25.86 42.20
N ASP A 57 -9.33 -26.87 41.69
CA ASP A 57 -9.69 -28.29 41.82
C ASP A 57 -9.21 -28.94 43.14
N ALA A 58 -8.33 -28.27 43.88
CA ALA A 58 -7.82 -28.70 45.17
C ALA A 58 -7.67 -27.48 46.11
N PRO A 59 -8.78 -26.79 46.44
CA PRO A 59 -8.73 -25.62 47.31
C PRO A 59 -8.46 -26.03 48.77
N PRO A 60 -8.03 -25.10 49.65
CA PRO A 60 -7.90 -25.37 51.08
C PRO A 60 -9.23 -25.83 51.69
N GLU A 61 -9.24 -26.80 52.61
CA GLU A 61 -10.50 -27.31 53.19
C GLU A 61 -10.91 -26.53 54.46
N PRO A 62 -12.17 -26.06 54.57
CA PRO A 62 -12.66 -25.36 55.76
C PRO A 62 -12.82 -26.29 56.96
N ASN A 63 -12.28 -25.91 58.12
CA ASN A 63 -12.51 -26.62 59.38
C ASN A 63 -13.90 -26.27 59.96
N LEU A 64 -14.88 -27.17 59.79
CA LEU A 64 -16.24 -26.99 60.32
C LEU A 64 -16.37 -27.37 61.82
N ASP A 65 -15.35 -27.99 62.42
CA ASP A 65 -15.40 -28.58 63.77
C ASP A 65 -14.65 -27.76 64.85
N ALA A 66 -14.14 -26.57 64.52
CA ALA A 66 -13.42 -25.71 65.46
C ALA A 66 -14.38 -25.00 66.46
N ALA A 67 -14.84 -25.73 67.47
CA ALA A 67 -15.23 -25.08 68.74
C ALA A 67 -13.96 -24.43 69.36
N PRO A 68 -14.04 -23.22 69.93
CA PRO A 68 -12.89 -22.59 70.57
C PRO A 68 -12.47 -23.42 71.79
N ASN A 69 -11.41 -24.22 71.66
CA ASN A 69 -10.85 -24.97 72.78
C ASN A 69 -9.75 -24.11 73.45
N PRO A 70 -9.92 -23.64 74.70
CA PRO A 70 -8.98 -22.71 75.33
C PRO A 70 -7.67 -23.34 75.81
N ASN A 71 -7.45 -24.65 75.64
CA ASN A 71 -6.33 -25.36 76.26
C ASN A 71 -5.73 -26.39 75.30
N VAL A 72 -4.72 -26.03 74.51
CA VAL A 72 -3.69 -26.99 74.05
C VAL A 72 -2.34 -26.28 73.89
N ASP A 73 -1.54 -26.31 74.95
CA ASP A 73 -0.08 -26.29 74.87
C ASP A 73 0.36 -27.76 74.73
N SER A 74 0.86 -28.20 73.56
CA SER A 74 1.87 -29.27 73.48
C SER A 74 2.31 -29.57 72.05
N LEU A 75 3.61 -29.73 71.91
CA LEU A 75 4.37 -30.15 70.73
C LEU A 75 4.08 -31.60 70.29
N ASP A 76 4.43 -31.86 69.02
CA ASP A 76 4.70 -33.14 68.33
C ASP A 76 3.51 -34.04 67.94
N ASP A 77 3.20 -34.12 66.62
CA ASP A 77 3.27 -35.37 65.83
C ASP A 77 3.00 -35.10 64.32
N HIS A 78 3.67 -35.87 63.46
CA HIS A 78 3.57 -35.84 62.00
C HIS A 78 2.33 -36.62 61.50
N SER A 79 1.62 -36.06 60.50
CA SER A 79 0.55 -36.69 59.67
C SER A 79 -0.92 -36.34 59.96
N THR A 80 -1.25 -35.06 60.17
CA THR A 80 -2.65 -34.61 60.09
C THR A 80 -2.76 -33.33 59.27
N THR A 81 -3.63 -33.37 58.25
CA THR A 81 -4.06 -32.24 57.42
C THR A 81 -4.33 -31.03 58.33
N HIS A 82 -3.49 -30.00 58.23
CA HIS A 82 -3.65 -28.76 58.99
C HIS A 82 -5.00 -28.12 58.65
N ALA A 83 -5.97 -28.32 59.53
CA ALA A 83 -7.29 -27.73 59.42
C ALA A 83 -7.16 -26.20 59.55
N THR A 84 -7.51 -25.46 58.50
CA THR A 84 -7.28 -24.01 58.41
C THR A 84 -8.50 -23.24 58.92
N ASP A 85 -8.28 -22.17 59.71
CA ASP A 85 -9.33 -21.28 60.21
C ASP A 85 -9.81 -20.37 59.07
N PHE A 86 -11.07 -20.54 58.64
CA PHE A 86 -11.66 -19.78 57.54
C PHE A 86 -12.33 -18.47 58.00
N ALA A 87 -12.46 -18.26 59.32
CA ALA A 87 -13.12 -17.08 59.86
C ALA A 87 -12.34 -15.81 59.50
N GLY A 88 -12.93 -14.96 58.66
CA GLY A 88 -12.30 -13.72 58.21
C GLY A 88 -11.34 -13.86 57.02
N ARG A 89 -11.17 -15.06 56.43
CA ARG A 89 -10.44 -15.21 55.16
C ARG A 89 -11.18 -14.55 54.01
N VAL A 90 -10.45 -13.96 53.06
CA VAL A 90 -11.03 -13.42 51.82
C VAL A 90 -10.64 -14.35 50.67
N ILE A 91 -11.63 -14.91 49.97
CA ILE A 91 -11.41 -15.84 48.87
C ILE A 91 -11.99 -15.24 47.59
N ALA A 92 -11.12 -14.87 46.64
CA ALA A 92 -11.54 -14.46 45.31
C ALA A 92 -11.61 -15.66 44.36
N VAL A 93 -12.71 -15.79 43.65
CA VAL A 93 -12.91 -16.86 42.67
C VAL A 93 -13.36 -16.25 41.35
N PRO A 94 -12.56 -16.40 40.28
CA PRO A 94 -12.93 -15.97 38.96
C PRO A 94 -13.90 -16.97 38.31
N SER A 95 -14.70 -16.47 37.38
CA SER A 95 -15.70 -17.24 36.62
C SER A 95 -15.19 -18.58 36.07
N PRO A 96 -14.00 -18.67 35.41
CA PRO A 96 -13.48 -19.95 34.89
C PRO A 96 -13.10 -20.98 35.97
N SER A 97 -12.96 -20.58 37.24
CA SER A 97 -12.64 -21.49 38.35
C SER A 97 -13.88 -22.15 38.96
N GLU A 98 -15.06 -21.53 38.86
CA GLU A 98 -16.26 -21.99 39.57
C GLU A 98 -16.63 -23.43 39.22
N ALA A 99 -16.54 -23.81 37.95
CA ALA A 99 -16.86 -25.15 37.47
C ALA A 99 -15.83 -26.22 37.91
N LYS A 100 -14.64 -25.81 38.37
CA LYS A 100 -13.58 -26.73 38.83
C LYS A 100 -13.62 -26.96 40.34
N LEU A 101 -14.41 -26.18 41.09
CA LEU A 101 -14.51 -26.32 42.53
C LEU A 101 -15.14 -27.66 42.93
N PRO A 102 -14.72 -28.25 44.07
CA PRO A 102 -15.38 -29.41 44.63
C PRO A 102 -16.87 -29.14 44.92
N PRO A 103 -17.78 -30.13 44.76
CA PRO A 103 -19.19 -29.96 45.03
C PRO A 103 -19.48 -29.40 46.43
N GLY A 104 -20.33 -28.36 46.50
CA GLY A 104 -20.73 -27.71 47.75
C GLY A 104 -19.62 -26.93 48.47
N TYR A 105 -18.44 -26.76 47.86
CA TYR A 105 -17.31 -26.07 48.50
C TYR A 105 -17.64 -24.62 48.87
N ILE A 106 -18.31 -23.88 47.98
CA ILE A 106 -18.68 -22.47 48.19
C ILE A 106 -19.51 -22.31 49.46
N ASP A 107 -20.52 -23.16 49.65
CA ASP A 107 -21.41 -23.10 50.81
C ASP A 107 -20.64 -23.45 52.10
N ARG A 108 -19.74 -24.44 52.06
CA ARG A 108 -18.89 -24.80 53.20
C ARG A 108 -17.94 -23.67 53.60
N ALA A 109 -17.27 -23.04 52.62
CA ALA A 109 -16.36 -21.93 52.86
C ALA A 109 -17.08 -20.71 53.48
N LYS A 110 -18.25 -20.35 52.94
CA LYS A 110 -19.09 -19.28 53.51
C LYS A 110 -19.59 -19.61 54.91
N ALA A 111 -20.01 -20.85 55.16
CA ALA A 111 -20.46 -21.30 56.48
C ALA A 111 -19.34 -21.25 57.53
N ALA A 112 -18.10 -21.52 57.12
CA ALA A 112 -16.91 -21.41 57.96
C ALA A 112 -16.42 -19.95 58.16
N GLY A 113 -17.14 -18.95 57.65
CA GLY A 113 -16.86 -17.53 57.88
C GLY A 113 -15.95 -16.85 56.86
N ALA A 114 -15.67 -17.48 55.72
CA ALA A 114 -14.91 -16.85 54.65
C ALA A 114 -15.74 -15.81 53.89
N LYS A 115 -15.11 -14.70 53.54
CA LYS A 115 -15.65 -13.68 52.64
C LYS A 115 -15.40 -14.08 51.20
N TRP A 116 -16.47 -14.43 50.50
CA TRP A 116 -16.43 -14.88 49.11
C TRP A 116 -16.53 -13.69 48.15
N ILE A 117 -15.55 -13.55 47.25
CA ILE A 117 -15.48 -12.50 46.24
C ILE A 117 -15.55 -13.13 44.86
N SER A 118 -16.52 -12.70 44.06
CA SER A 118 -16.74 -13.13 42.68
C SER A 118 -17.36 -11.98 41.92
N GLY A 119 -17.10 -11.86 40.63
CA GLY A 119 -17.56 -10.75 39.81
C GLY A 119 -17.11 -10.88 38.35
N ALA A 120 -17.73 -10.10 37.47
CA ALA A 120 -17.36 -10.07 36.06
C ALA A 120 -16.09 -9.22 35.80
N ASN A 121 -15.80 -8.24 36.66
CA ASN A 121 -14.71 -7.28 36.53
C ASN A 121 -14.16 -6.86 37.90
N ARG A 122 -13.09 -6.06 37.90
CA ARG A 122 -12.41 -5.61 39.12
C ARG A 122 -13.30 -4.72 39.99
N ASP A 123 -14.07 -3.82 39.39
CA ASP A 123 -14.96 -2.89 40.12
C ASP A 123 -16.01 -3.64 40.95
N GLU A 124 -16.66 -4.65 40.35
CA GLU A 124 -17.62 -5.50 41.06
C GLU A 124 -16.97 -6.25 42.24
N MET A 125 -15.78 -6.81 42.02
CA MET A 125 -15.05 -7.54 43.05
C MET A 125 -14.55 -6.60 44.16
N ALA A 126 -14.07 -5.40 43.80
CA ALA A 126 -13.63 -4.39 44.75
C ALA A 126 -14.80 -3.86 45.59
N ALA A 127 -15.97 -3.64 44.97
CA ALA A 127 -17.19 -3.28 45.69
C ALA A 127 -17.60 -4.40 46.68
N ALA A 128 -17.48 -5.68 46.28
CA ALA A 128 -17.77 -6.82 47.15
C ALA A 128 -16.81 -6.93 48.35
N LEU A 129 -15.59 -6.39 48.25
CA LEU A 129 -14.67 -6.28 49.38
C LEU A 129 -15.19 -5.37 50.49
N GLY A 130 -16.16 -4.47 50.20
CA GLY A 130 -16.79 -3.60 51.20
C GLY A 130 -15.78 -2.80 52.04
N LEU A 131 -14.65 -2.44 51.42
CA LEU A 131 -13.65 -1.57 52.01
C LEU A 131 -14.12 -0.13 51.83
N GLU A 132 -13.80 0.74 52.78
CA GLU A 132 -14.08 2.16 52.57
C GLU A 132 -13.22 2.66 51.40
N PRO A 133 -13.79 3.48 50.50
CA PRO A 133 -13.04 4.04 49.39
C PRO A 133 -11.87 4.85 49.96
N VAL A 134 -10.66 4.36 49.71
CA VAL A 134 -9.44 5.09 50.02
C VAL A 134 -9.30 6.14 48.92
N SER A 135 -9.51 7.41 49.25
CA SER A 135 -9.22 8.50 48.30
C SER A 135 -7.76 8.40 47.88
N ASP A 136 -7.48 8.51 46.58
CA ASP A 136 -6.10 8.69 46.08
C ASP A 136 -5.43 9.77 46.91
N GLN A 137 -4.33 9.42 47.56
CA GLN A 137 -3.67 10.30 48.51
C GLN A 137 -2.88 11.37 47.75
N THR A 138 -3.58 12.40 47.27
CA THR A 138 -2.97 13.70 46.95
C THR A 138 -2.81 14.48 48.26
N PHE A 139 -1.74 14.20 49.00
CA PHE A 139 -1.40 15.00 50.18
C PHE A 139 -0.18 15.90 49.89
N GLY A 140 -0.50 17.11 49.41
CA GLY A 140 0.03 18.43 49.81
C GLY A 140 1.54 18.72 49.82
N ASP A 141 1.95 19.71 49.02
CA ASP A 141 3.01 20.71 49.27
C ASP A 141 4.28 20.25 50.04
N GLN A 142 4.81 19.06 49.72
CA GLN A 142 6.20 18.72 50.04
C GLN A 142 7.03 18.96 48.77
N PRO A 143 8.05 19.84 48.79
CA PRO A 143 8.83 20.22 47.60
C PRO A 143 9.70 19.09 46.98
N HIS A 144 9.56 17.83 47.40
CA HIS A 144 10.58 16.80 47.19
C HIS A 144 10.06 15.43 46.72
N THR A 145 8.79 15.26 46.34
CA THR A 145 8.31 13.99 45.78
C THR A 145 7.61 14.18 44.44
N GLU A 146 8.23 13.68 43.37
CA GLU A 146 7.74 13.83 41.98
C GLU A 146 6.57 12.88 41.63
N ARG A 147 6.36 11.81 42.41
CA ARG A 147 5.39 10.74 42.13
C ARG A 147 4.18 10.76 43.07
N THR A 148 3.00 10.46 42.53
CA THR A 148 1.77 10.15 43.30
C THR A 148 1.54 8.64 43.36
N ILE A 149 0.99 8.15 44.47
CA ILE A 149 0.68 6.73 44.71
C ILE A 149 -0.79 6.55 45.05
N GLY A 150 -1.41 5.50 44.52
CA GLY A 150 -2.80 5.11 44.73
C GLY A 150 -2.97 3.59 44.81
N VAL A 151 -4.22 3.15 44.92
CA VAL A 151 -4.56 1.71 44.97
C VAL A 151 -4.14 1.00 43.68
N ASP A 152 -4.25 1.68 42.54
CA ASP A 152 -3.90 1.16 41.22
C ASP A 152 -2.41 0.76 41.10
N ASP A 153 -1.51 1.37 41.89
CA ASP A 153 -0.10 0.98 41.88
C ASP A 153 0.11 -0.43 42.47
N PHE A 154 -0.71 -0.81 43.46
CA PHE A 154 -0.69 -2.17 44.01
C PHE A 154 -1.32 -3.18 43.05
N TYR A 155 -2.37 -2.80 42.31
CA TYR A 155 -2.92 -3.64 41.24
C TYR A 155 -1.92 -3.84 40.10
N ALA A 156 -1.18 -2.79 39.73
CA ALA A 156 -0.11 -2.87 38.76
C ALA A 156 1.04 -3.79 39.22
N ALA A 157 1.42 -3.73 40.50
CA ALA A 157 2.38 -4.66 41.09
C ALA A 157 1.88 -6.11 41.05
N ALA A 158 0.58 -6.33 41.33
CA ALA A 158 -0.06 -7.64 41.27
C ALA A 158 0.00 -8.25 39.86
N TYR A 159 -0.37 -7.45 38.86
CA TYR A 159 -0.35 -7.85 37.46
C TYR A 159 1.07 -8.12 36.97
N THR A 160 2.02 -7.25 37.34
CA THR A 160 3.45 -7.40 37.00
C THR A 160 4.04 -8.67 37.60
N SER A 161 3.77 -8.92 38.88
CA SER A 161 4.18 -10.14 39.57
C SER A 161 3.65 -11.37 38.84
N LEU A 162 2.35 -11.40 38.48
CA LEU A 162 1.76 -12.50 37.73
C LEU A 162 2.46 -12.74 36.40
N GLN A 163 2.64 -11.70 35.58
CA GLN A 163 3.22 -11.83 34.24
C GLN A 163 4.69 -12.28 34.30
N VAL A 164 5.50 -11.72 35.21
CA VAL A 164 6.90 -12.16 35.42
C VAL A 164 6.91 -13.64 35.83
N GLN A 165 6.07 -14.02 36.80
CA GLN A 165 6.00 -15.38 37.34
C GLN A 165 5.48 -16.42 36.32
N ILE A 166 4.59 -16.03 35.40
CA ILE A 166 4.17 -16.87 34.27
C ILE A 166 5.31 -16.99 33.26
N MET A 167 5.93 -15.88 32.88
CA MET A 167 6.99 -15.82 31.88
C MET A 167 8.21 -16.65 32.29
N THR A 168 8.74 -16.47 33.50
CA THR A 168 9.94 -17.19 33.95
C THR A 168 9.69 -18.69 34.08
N ARG A 169 8.53 -19.10 34.60
CA ARG A 169 8.19 -20.52 34.71
C ARG A 169 7.94 -21.19 33.37
N ARG A 170 7.27 -20.51 32.42
CA ARG A 170 7.04 -21.10 31.09
C ARG A 170 8.29 -21.22 30.25
N LEU A 171 9.11 -20.18 30.24
CA LEU A 171 10.24 -20.10 29.33
C LEU A 171 11.53 -20.68 29.92
N ARG A 172 11.60 -20.84 31.25
CA ARG A 172 12.82 -21.26 31.96
C ARG A 172 12.61 -22.34 33.02
N TYR A 173 11.35 -22.68 33.37
CA TYR A 173 10.98 -23.68 34.39
C TYR A 173 11.56 -23.39 35.80
N THR A 174 11.92 -22.15 36.09
CA THR A 174 12.48 -21.70 37.37
C THR A 174 12.01 -20.27 37.73
N SER A 175 12.13 -19.89 39.00
CA SER A 175 11.95 -18.52 39.49
C SER A 175 13.08 -18.22 40.48
N ASN A 176 13.78 -17.09 40.32
CA ASN A 176 14.86 -16.65 41.20
C ASN A 176 14.44 -15.47 42.11
N LEU A 177 13.17 -15.05 42.04
CA LEU A 177 12.63 -13.96 42.85
C LEU A 177 12.91 -14.20 44.34
N ASP A 178 13.55 -13.24 45.01
CA ASP A 178 13.68 -13.24 46.47
C ASP A 178 12.30 -13.00 47.10
N GLN A 179 11.58 -14.10 47.29
CA GLN A 179 10.21 -14.08 47.78
C GLN A 179 10.10 -13.40 49.15
N ILE A 180 11.09 -13.57 50.03
CA ILE A 180 11.04 -13.02 51.39
C ILE A 180 11.20 -11.50 51.33
N HIS A 181 12.17 -11.01 50.54
CA HIS A 181 12.37 -9.58 50.34
C HIS A 181 11.15 -8.95 49.67
N PHE A 182 10.67 -9.54 48.56
CA PHE A 182 9.51 -9.08 47.81
C PHE A 182 8.25 -8.95 48.70
N GLU A 183 7.91 -10.00 49.45
CA GLU A 183 6.73 -10.00 50.32
C GLU A 183 6.85 -8.98 51.46
N SER A 184 8.03 -8.88 52.08
CA SER A 184 8.31 -7.92 53.15
C SER A 184 8.13 -6.47 52.68
N ARG A 185 8.66 -6.13 51.49
CA ARG A 185 8.55 -4.77 50.93
C ARG A 185 7.14 -4.45 50.48
N LEU A 186 6.40 -5.39 49.90
CA LEU A 186 4.99 -5.18 49.54
C LEU A 186 4.11 -4.90 50.77
N VAL A 187 4.30 -5.65 51.85
CA VAL A 187 3.58 -5.42 53.12
C VAL A 187 3.99 -4.08 53.74
N ALA A 188 5.27 -3.71 53.69
CA ALA A 188 5.75 -2.41 54.15
C ALA A 188 5.10 -1.27 53.35
N ALA A 189 5.03 -1.38 52.03
CA ALA A 189 4.40 -0.40 51.15
C ALA A 189 2.90 -0.24 51.47
N ALA A 190 2.18 -1.35 51.61
CA ALA A 190 0.75 -1.33 51.93
C ALA A 190 0.48 -0.73 53.32
N THR A 191 1.27 -1.11 54.33
CA THR A 191 1.16 -0.59 55.70
C THR A 191 1.42 0.92 55.72
N ALA A 192 2.49 1.37 55.08
CA ALA A 192 2.83 2.79 54.96
C ALA A 192 1.72 3.56 54.23
N PHE A 193 1.15 3.01 53.15
CA PHE A 193 0.05 3.62 52.40
C PHE A 193 -1.21 3.82 53.27
N VAL A 194 -1.63 2.79 54.00
CA VAL A 194 -2.81 2.84 54.89
C VAL A 194 -2.58 3.82 56.06
N GLU A 195 -1.36 3.86 56.59
CA GLU A 195 -0.96 4.79 57.66
C GLU A 195 -0.65 6.21 57.16
N LYS A 196 -0.79 6.49 55.85
CA LYS A 196 -0.54 7.79 55.21
C LYS A 196 0.93 8.25 55.29
N ARG A 197 1.86 7.30 55.30
CA ARG A 197 3.32 7.49 55.19
C ARG A 197 3.76 7.40 53.72
N THR A 198 3.41 8.41 52.91
CA THR A 198 3.55 8.37 51.45
C THR A 198 4.96 8.09 50.94
N GLN A 199 5.97 8.77 51.48
CA GLN A 199 7.36 8.59 51.01
C GLN A 199 7.86 7.16 51.24
N GLU A 200 7.59 6.62 52.42
CA GLU A 200 7.97 5.25 52.76
C GLU A 200 7.20 4.22 51.92
N ALA A 201 5.94 4.52 51.57
CA ALA A 201 5.17 3.68 50.65
C ALA A 201 5.77 3.69 49.23
N ILE A 202 6.19 4.85 48.73
CA ILE A 202 6.84 4.99 47.42
C ILE A 202 8.19 4.26 47.39
N GLU A 203 9.04 4.45 48.40
CA GLU A 203 10.33 3.77 48.52
C GLU A 203 10.17 2.25 48.58
N ALA A 204 9.22 1.76 49.38
CA ALA A 204 8.94 0.33 49.47
C ALA A 204 8.37 -0.24 48.18
N LEU A 205 7.54 0.52 47.45
CA LEU A 205 6.99 0.05 46.17
C LEU A 205 8.03 0.09 45.04
N HIS A 206 9.00 1.02 45.06
CA HIS A 206 10.16 0.95 44.17
C HIS A 206 10.91 -0.36 44.36
N GLU A 207 11.23 -0.75 45.60
CA GLU A 207 11.90 -2.03 45.87
C GLU A 207 11.08 -3.26 45.42
N VAL A 208 9.74 -3.18 45.48
CA VAL A 208 8.85 -4.22 44.94
C VAL A 208 9.00 -4.35 43.42
N PHE A 209 9.02 -3.25 42.69
CA PHE A 209 9.17 -3.27 41.22
C PHE A 209 10.60 -3.60 40.79
N ASP A 210 11.61 -3.17 41.55
CA ASP A 210 13.01 -3.53 41.30
C ASP A 210 13.21 -5.04 41.42
N ALA A 211 12.68 -5.68 42.47
CA ALA A 211 12.74 -7.14 42.62
C ALA A 211 12.08 -7.89 41.44
N LEU A 212 10.99 -7.35 40.87
CA LEU A 212 10.33 -7.94 39.69
C LEU A 212 11.14 -7.72 38.40
N ALA A 213 11.80 -6.56 38.26
CA ALA A 213 12.67 -6.27 37.13
C ALA A 213 13.94 -7.15 37.16
N GLU A 214 14.59 -7.27 38.33
CA GLU A 214 15.74 -8.14 38.55
C GLU A 214 15.42 -9.61 38.21
N GLU A 215 14.24 -10.09 38.63
CA GLU A 215 13.81 -11.45 38.31
C GLU A 215 13.71 -11.71 36.81
N ARG A 216 13.25 -10.73 36.02
CA ARG A 216 13.25 -10.84 34.56
C ARG A 216 14.67 -10.77 34.00
N ASP A 217 15.50 -9.86 34.49
CA ASP A 217 16.86 -9.60 33.98
C ASP A 217 17.80 -10.79 34.14
N HIS A 218 17.49 -11.69 35.08
CA HIS A 218 18.16 -12.98 35.17
C HIS A 218 18.03 -13.84 33.91
N TYR A 219 17.00 -13.65 33.09
CA TYR A 219 16.69 -14.51 31.95
C TYR A 219 16.70 -13.82 30.59
N PHE A 220 16.55 -12.49 30.55
CA PHE A 220 16.50 -11.70 29.33
C PHE A 220 17.41 -10.49 29.45
N THR A 221 18.21 -10.24 28.41
CA THR A 221 19.20 -9.15 28.40
C THR A 221 18.68 -7.86 27.78
N SER A 222 17.49 -7.88 27.17
CA SER A 222 16.87 -6.74 26.49
C SER A 222 15.47 -6.48 27.03
N ASP A 223 15.10 -5.19 27.07
CA ASP A 223 13.77 -4.76 27.44
C ASP A 223 12.81 -4.91 26.24
N PRO A 224 11.60 -5.48 26.44
CA PRO A 224 10.55 -5.38 25.44
C PRO A 224 10.18 -3.93 25.14
N HIS A 225 9.74 -3.66 23.92
CA HIS A 225 9.26 -2.36 23.47
C HIS A 225 7.73 -2.36 23.47
N LEU A 226 7.09 -1.30 23.99
CA LEU A 226 5.65 -1.15 24.01
C LEU A 226 5.26 0.13 23.26
N VAL A 227 4.26 0.03 22.41
CA VAL A 227 3.69 1.17 21.67
C VAL A 227 2.20 1.23 21.98
N ASP A 228 1.78 2.28 22.67
CA ASP A 228 0.36 2.61 22.81
C ASP A 228 -0.12 3.44 21.62
N LEU A 229 -1.04 2.91 20.83
CA LEU A 229 -1.58 3.54 19.63
C LEU A 229 -3.11 3.70 19.71
N MET A 230 -3.55 4.94 19.93
CA MET A 230 -4.94 5.35 19.88
C MET A 230 -5.38 5.60 18.43
N LEU A 231 -6.42 4.89 17.97
CA LEU A 231 -7.02 5.07 16.64
C LEU A 231 -8.03 6.22 16.65
N VAL A 232 -7.82 7.25 15.83
CA VAL A 232 -8.68 8.44 15.80
C VAL A 232 -9.30 8.62 14.41
N THR A 233 -10.63 8.70 14.40
CA THR A 233 -11.45 9.07 13.23
C THR A 233 -12.26 10.32 13.57
N GLY A 234 -12.91 10.93 12.58
CA GLY A 234 -13.81 12.07 12.82
C GLY A 234 -14.92 11.77 13.84
N SER A 235 -15.37 10.50 13.94
CA SER A 235 -16.38 10.08 14.90
C SER A 235 -15.87 9.94 16.35
N THR A 236 -14.56 9.76 16.53
CA THR A 236 -13.93 9.57 17.85
C THR A 236 -13.04 10.75 18.27
N ALA A 237 -12.83 11.73 17.38
CA ALA A 237 -11.92 12.87 17.57
C ALA A 237 -12.22 13.69 18.83
N ALA A 238 -13.50 13.99 19.14
CA ALA A 238 -13.86 14.73 20.35
C ALA A 238 -13.39 14.02 21.64
N SER A 239 -13.60 12.70 21.72
CA SER A 239 -13.14 11.91 22.86
C SER A 239 -11.62 11.79 22.91
N ALA A 240 -10.97 11.72 21.74
CA ALA A 240 -9.51 11.68 21.65
C ALA A 240 -8.89 12.99 22.16
N ILE A 241 -9.42 14.15 21.73
CA ILE A 241 -8.95 15.47 22.17
C ILE A 241 -9.01 15.60 23.69
N ALA A 242 -10.13 15.19 24.30
CA ALA A 242 -10.27 15.24 25.76
C ALA A 242 -9.22 14.37 26.49
N GLN A 243 -8.84 13.21 25.92
CA GLN A 243 -7.84 12.33 26.52
C GLN A 243 -6.42 12.83 26.30
N LEU A 244 -6.10 13.24 25.08
CA LEU A 244 -4.77 13.75 24.71
C LEU A 244 -4.45 15.06 25.43
N ALA A 245 -5.44 15.92 25.67
CA ALA A 245 -5.25 17.15 26.45
C ALA A 245 -4.80 16.86 27.88
N ASN A 246 -5.34 15.80 28.48
CA ASN A 246 -5.05 15.37 29.85
C ASN A 246 -3.88 14.37 29.95
N ALA A 247 -3.28 13.97 28.84
CA ALA A 247 -2.14 13.08 28.85
C ALA A 247 -0.95 13.76 29.55
N PRO A 248 -0.17 13.06 30.40
CA PRO A 248 0.99 13.65 31.05
C PRO A 248 1.99 14.19 30.01
N LEU A 249 2.69 15.29 30.35
CA LEU A 249 3.75 15.84 29.51
C LEU A 249 5.00 14.96 29.63
N HIS A 250 5.68 14.70 28.52
CA HIS A 250 6.97 14.03 28.51
C HIS A 250 8.06 15.09 28.53
N ALA A 251 8.76 15.23 29.65
CA ALA A 251 9.97 16.06 29.70
C ALA A 251 11.07 15.39 28.86
N SER A 252 11.60 16.09 27.86
CA SER A 252 12.72 15.60 27.06
C SER A 252 14.01 15.61 27.88
N GLU A 253 14.77 14.52 27.79
CA GLU A 253 16.23 14.43 28.05
C GLU A 253 16.77 14.62 29.48
N SER A 254 15.97 15.00 30.48
CA SER A 254 16.40 14.98 31.90
C SER A 254 15.89 13.76 32.69
N ALA A 255 15.59 12.65 32.00
CA ALA A 255 14.88 11.49 32.55
C ALA A 255 15.72 10.58 33.45
N ASP A 256 17.06 10.69 33.44
CA ASP A 256 17.93 9.82 34.25
C ASP A 256 17.82 10.10 35.77
N GLU A 257 17.17 11.20 36.17
CA GLU A 257 16.97 11.57 37.59
C GLU A 257 15.50 11.53 38.04
N SER A 258 14.52 11.24 37.15
CA SER A 258 13.11 11.24 37.54
C SER A 258 12.66 9.89 38.12
N SER A 259 11.91 9.95 39.21
CA SER A 259 11.32 8.76 39.84
C SER A 259 10.18 8.13 39.03
N VAL A 260 9.71 8.75 37.93
CA VAL A 260 8.59 8.29 37.09
C VAL A 260 9.04 8.07 35.64
N LEU A 261 9.03 6.82 35.20
CA LEU A 261 9.35 6.48 33.81
C LEU A 261 8.22 6.93 32.86
N PRO A 262 8.57 7.43 31.66
CA PRO A 262 7.59 7.95 30.71
C PRO A 262 6.73 6.84 30.12
N THR A 263 5.41 7.08 30.06
CA THR A 263 4.46 6.22 29.34
C THR A 263 3.72 6.99 28.25
N PRO A 264 4.37 7.21 27.09
CA PRO A 264 3.75 7.93 25.98
C PRO A 264 2.46 7.31 25.45
N ILE A 265 1.59 8.19 24.97
CA ILE A 265 0.39 7.86 24.21
C ILE A 265 0.63 8.35 22.78
N ASN A 266 0.37 7.50 21.80
CA ASN A 266 0.49 7.85 20.40
C ASN A 266 -0.90 7.89 19.74
N ALA A 267 -1.11 8.81 18.81
CA ALA A 267 -2.36 8.89 18.06
C ALA A 267 -2.15 8.59 16.57
N LEU A 268 -2.95 7.69 16.01
CA LEU A 268 -3.11 7.54 14.56
C LEU A 268 -4.28 8.41 14.11
N LEU A 269 -4.00 9.49 13.39
CA LEU A 269 -5.00 10.43 12.89
C LEU A 269 -5.32 10.10 11.43
N ASP A 270 -6.56 9.67 11.15
CA ASP A 270 -7.05 9.56 9.78
C ASP A 270 -7.43 10.94 9.18
N THR A 271 -7.74 10.97 7.89
CA THR A 271 -8.15 12.20 7.18
C THR A 271 -9.31 12.91 7.88
N SER A 272 -10.34 12.16 8.29
CA SER A 272 -11.54 12.73 8.91
C SER A 272 -11.29 13.29 10.32
N ALA A 273 -10.34 12.71 11.06
CA ALA A 273 -9.87 13.25 12.32
C ALA A 273 -9.12 14.57 12.09
N LEU A 274 -8.17 14.60 11.14
CA LEU A 274 -7.43 15.82 10.80
C LEU A 274 -8.35 16.98 10.41
N GLU A 275 -9.38 16.71 9.61
CA GLU A 275 -10.40 17.70 9.26
C GLU A 275 -11.21 18.15 10.47
N TYR A 276 -11.55 17.23 11.37
CA TYR A 276 -12.21 17.58 12.64
C TYR A 276 -11.35 18.53 13.46
N PHE A 277 -10.06 18.22 13.67
CA PHE A 277 -9.10 19.10 14.36
C PHE A 277 -9.01 20.49 13.72
N ALA A 278 -9.02 20.58 12.39
CA ALA A 278 -9.00 21.86 11.70
C ALA A 278 -10.33 22.65 11.79
N SER A 279 -11.45 21.95 11.94
CA SER A 279 -12.79 22.57 12.03
C SER A 279 -13.13 23.11 13.42
N GLN A 280 -12.49 22.58 14.47
CA GLN A 280 -12.72 22.99 15.86
C GLN A 280 -11.68 24.02 16.30
N ALA A 281 -12.14 25.13 16.88
CA ALA A 281 -11.29 26.25 17.30
C ALA A 281 -11.36 26.49 18.82
N ASP A 282 -11.69 25.47 19.61
CA ASP A 282 -11.68 25.56 21.07
C ASP A 282 -10.26 25.46 21.63
N GLU A 283 -10.11 25.93 22.88
CA GLU A 283 -8.82 25.99 23.58
C GLU A 283 -8.20 24.59 23.78
N THR A 284 -9.02 23.57 24.05
CA THR A 284 -8.54 22.20 24.28
C THR A 284 -8.00 21.59 22.99
N THR A 285 -8.72 21.73 21.87
CA THR A 285 -8.25 21.29 20.55
C THR A 285 -6.94 21.99 20.18
N THR A 286 -6.87 23.30 20.38
CA THR A 286 -5.66 24.11 20.10
C THR A 286 -4.47 23.64 20.94
N ALA A 287 -4.69 23.32 22.22
CA ALA A 287 -3.66 22.79 23.10
C ALA A 287 -3.13 21.44 22.61
N VAL A 288 -4.01 20.52 22.19
CA VAL A 288 -3.60 19.22 21.63
C VAL A 288 -2.83 19.39 20.31
N GLN A 289 -3.27 20.27 19.41
CA GLN A 289 -2.54 20.58 18.18
C GLN A 289 -1.12 21.08 18.46
N SER A 290 -0.96 21.98 19.45
CA SER A 290 0.37 22.45 19.87
C SER A 290 1.22 21.31 20.42
N ARG A 291 0.68 20.45 21.29
CA ARG A 291 1.42 19.28 21.81
C ARG A 291 1.85 18.30 20.71
N LEU A 292 1.04 18.09 19.68
CA LEU A 292 1.41 17.26 18.52
C LEU A 292 2.49 17.92 17.66
N ARG A 293 2.42 19.24 17.47
CA ARG A 293 3.39 20.05 16.73
C ARG A 293 4.74 20.14 17.44
N ASP A 294 4.72 20.32 18.75
CA ASP A 294 5.90 20.44 19.60
C ASP A 294 6.48 19.06 20.00
N GLN A 295 5.84 17.97 19.55
CA GLN A 295 6.26 16.57 19.74
C GLN A 295 6.23 16.09 21.21
N ASP A 296 5.38 16.70 22.03
CA ASP A 296 5.03 16.20 23.36
C ASP A 296 4.18 14.93 23.29
N LEU A 297 3.44 14.75 22.18
CA LEU A 297 2.64 13.57 21.87
C LEU A 297 3.17 12.93 20.60
N GLY A 298 3.29 11.60 20.60
CA GLY A 298 3.61 10.87 19.39
C GLY A 298 2.39 10.74 18.50
N TRP A 299 2.58 10.80 17.19
CA TRP A 299 1.48 10.61 16.25
C TRP A 299 1.94 10.11 14.89
N ALA A 300 1.03 9.41 14.23
CA ALA A 300 1.20 8.92 12.88
C ALA A 300 0.02 9.39 12.01
N ALA A 301 0.32 9.78 10.77
CA ALA A 301 -0.67 10.30 9.83
C ALA A 301 -0.14 10.30 8.39
N GLY A 302 -0.94 10.82 7.45
CA GLY A 302 -0.58 10.99 6.05
C GLY A 302 -0.98 9.84 5.13
N GLY A 303 -1.66 8.82 5.67
CA GLY A 303 -2.40 7.84 4.89
C GLY A 303 -3.59 8.49 4.15
N PRO A 304 -3.80 8.20 2.86
CA PRO A 304 -4.98 8.68 2.14
C PRO A 304 -6.31 8.14 2.68
N GLU A 305 -7.42 8.78 2.30
CA GLU A 305 -8.77 8.41 2.72
C GLU A 305 -9.09 6.93 2.47
N LYS A 306 -9.88 6.33 3.37
CA LYS A 306 -10.24 4.90 3.35
C LYS A 306 -10.78 4.36 2.00
N ASN A 307 -11.51 5.18 1.25
CA ASN A 307 -12.15 4.75 -0.01
C ASN A 307 -11.17 4.75 -1.21
N LEU A 308 -9.96 5.27 -1.04
CA LEU A 308 -8.97 5.33 -2.11
C LEU A 308 -8.35 3.95 -2.35
N GLN A 309 -8.47 3.47 -3.58
CA GLN A 309 -7.99 2.17 -4.02
C GLN A 309 -6.81 2.32 -4.98
N PHE A 310 -5.58 2.14 -4.48
CA PHE A 310 -4.35 2.38 -5.25
C PHE A 310 -4.22 1.51 -6.51
N ASP A 311 -4.82 0.33 -6.55
CA ASP A 311 -4.77 -0.56 -7.72
C ASP A 311 -5.62 -0.05 -8.88
N THR A 312 -6.50 0.93 -8.64
CA THR A 312 -7.32 1.59 -9.65
C THR A 312 -6.72 2.90 -10.17
N LEU A 313 -5.55 3.30 -9.65
CA LEU A 313 -4.91 4.57 -9.96
C LEU A 313 -3.68 4.38 -10.86
N SER A 314 -3.34 5.44 -11.59
CA SER A 314 -2.02 5.58 -12.19
C SER A 314 -0.97 5.79 -11.10
N PHE A 315 0.32 5.59 -11.40
CA PHE A 315 1.39 5.90 -10.45
C PHE A 315 1.37 7.37 -10.04
N ALA A 316 1.13 8.28 -10.98
CA ALA A 316 1.11 9.71 -10.72
C ALA A 316 0.00 10.11 -9.75
N ASP A 317 -1.22 9.58 -9.92
CA ASP A 317 -2.33 9.87 -9.00
C ASP A 317 -2.11 9.25 -7.63
N ALA A 318 -1.56 8.03 -7.59
CA ALA A 318 -1.24 7.35 -6.34
C ALA A 318 -0.18 8.13 -5.54
N ALA A 319 0.88 8.61 -6.21
CA ALA A 319 1.89 9.47 -5.61
C ALA A 319 1.28 10.80 -5.11
N ALA A 320 0.45 11.45 -5.93
CA ALA A 320 -0.23 12.68 -5.57
C ALA A 320 -1.13 12.52 -4.34
N ALA A 321 -1.80 11.37 -4.19
CA ALA A 321 -2.63 11.09 -3.04
C ALA A 321 -1.83 11.07 -1.72
N PHE A 322 -0.61 10.52 -1.71
CA PHE A 322 0.28 10.60 -0.55
C PHE A 322 0.68 12.03 -0.23
N THR A 323 1.11 12.78 -1.25
CA THR A 323 1.49 14.19 -1.07
C THR A 323 0.33 15.01 -0.51
N GLN A 324 -0.87 14.90 -1.08
CA GLN A 324 -2.05 15.63 -0.62
C GLN A 324 -2.44 15.27 0.82
N SER A 325 -2.34 14.00 1.20
CA SER A 325 -2.69 13.53 2.54
C SER A 325 -1.66 13.97 3.58
N HIS A 326 -0.38 14.00 3.21
CA HIS A 326 0.69 14.58 4.02
C HIS A 326 0.51 16.09 4.20
N GLU A 327 0.26 16.82 3.11
CA GLU A 327 0.01 18.27 3.16
C GLU A 327 -1.23 18.62 3.99
N LEU A 328 -2.29 17.80 3.93
CA LEU A 328 -3.45 17.92 4.80
C LEU A 328 -3.05 17.81 6.27
N ALA A 329 -2.27 16.78 6.64
CA ALA A 329 -1.80 16.61 8.01
C ALA A 329 -0.95 17.81 8.48
N VAL A 330 -0.01 18.26 7.64
CA VAL A 330 0.82 19.45 7.90
C VAL A 330 -0.05 20.68 8.13
N ARG A 331 -1.05 20.90 7.27
CA ARG A 331 -1.94 22.06 7.36
C ARG A 331 -2.83 22.02 8.61
N CYS A 332 -3.39 20.85 8.94
CA CYS A 332 -4.34 20.71 10.05
C CYS A 332 -3.68 20.75 11.43
N ILE A 333 -2.45 20.26 11.57
CA ILE A 333 -1.72 20.25 12.85
C ILE A 333 -0.72 21.41 12.95
N GLY A 334 -0.18 21.87 11.81
CA GLY A 334 0.90 22.87 11.75
C GLY A 334 2.31 22.26 11.81
N ALA A 335 2.43 20.94 11.70
CA ALA A 335 3.70 20.21 11.67
C ALA A 335 3.58 18.95 10.80
N ALA A 336 4.70 18.54 10.19
CA ALA A 336 4.75 17.29 9.44
C ALA A 336 4.74 16.08 10.39
N PRO A 337 3.89 15.07 10.13
CA PRO A 337 3.98 13.80 10.87
C PRO A 337 5.31 13.11 10.59
N ARG A 338 5.93 12.53 11.63
CA ARG A 338 7.18 11.77 11.50
C ARG A 338 6.99 10.31 11.13
N VAL A 339 5.80 9.76 11.40
CA VAL A 339 5.48 8.36 11.12
C VAL A 339 4.30 8.30 10.16
N TYR A 340 4.46 7.54 9.08
CA TYR A 340 3.38 7.31 8.12
C TYR A 340 2.54 6.13 8.60
N ALA A 341 1.22 6.31 8.59
CA ALA A 341 0.29 5.23 8.84
C ALA A 341 -1.07 5.55 8.21
N ARG A 342 -1.85 4.49 7.96
CA ARG A 342 -3.22 4.58 7.46
C ARG A 342 -4.10 3.67 8.30
N LEU A 343 -5.27 4.17 8.71
CA LEU A 343 -6.19 3.38 9.54
C LEU A 343 -6.88 2.27 8.75
N ASP A 344 -7.27 2.57 7.50
CA ASP A 344 -8.02 1.67 6.61
C ASP A 344 -7.43 1.71 5.20
N GLY A 345 -7.12 0.53 4.67
CA GLY A 345 -6.58 0.33 3.33
C GLY A 345 -5.07 0.02 3.32
N ASP A 346 -4.64 -0.73 2.31
CA ASP A 346 -3.26 -1.21 2.21
C ASP A 346 -2.30 -0.12 1.70
N THR A 347 -1.02 -0.23 2.06
CA THR A 347 0.06 0.62 1.53
C THR A 347 0.95 -0.20 0.58
N PRO A 348 0.86 0.00 -0.75
CA PRO A 348 1.62 -0.77 -1.72
C PRO A 348 3.13 -0.59 -1.60
N SER A 349 3.89 -1.69 -1.65
CA SER A 349 5.37 -1.65 -1.58
C SER A 349 6.03 -0.83 -2.68
N ASP A 350 5.45 -0.81 -3.87
CA ASP A 350 6.02 -0.10 -5.02
C ASP A 350 5.82 1.43 -4.96
N LEU A 351 5.12 1.93 -3.93
CA LEU A 351 4.90 3.34 -3.62
C LEU A 351 5.65 3.82 -2.38
N LEU A 352 6.37 2.94 -1.65
CA LEU A 352 7.12 3.33 -0.45
C LEU A 352 8.19 4.39 -0.72
N GLY A 353 8.72 4.44 -1.94
CA GLY A 353 9.62 5.51 -2.35
C GLY A 353 8.97 6.90 -2.35
N GLU A 354 7.67 7.00 -2.62
CA GLU A 354 6.94 8.27 -2.54
C GLU A 354 6.65 8.65 -1.08
N VAL A 355 6.37 7.66 -0.22
CA VAL A 355 6.24 7.88 1.23
C VAL A 355 7.57 8.38 1.80
N ALA A 356 8.68 7.71 1.54
CA ALA A 356 9.99 8.09 2.07
C ALA A 356 10.42 9.51 1.67
N ARG A 357 10.08 9.95 0.44
CA ARG A 357 10.36 11.32 -0.03
C ARG A 357 9.65 12.42 0.75
N LEU A 358 8.58 12.10 1.46
CA LEU A 358 7.86 13.05 2.32
C LEU A 358 8.52 13.22 3.69
N GLY A 359 9.65 12.55 3.95
CA GLY A 359 10.46 12.75 5.15
C GLY A 359 10.02 11.93 6.37
N TYR A 360 9.23 10.88 6.17
CA TYR A 360 8.86 9.97 7.26
C TYR A 360 10.04 9.15 7.75
N SER A 361 10.17 9.03 9.06
CA SER A 361 11.22 8.28 9.76
C SER A 361 10.93 6.78 9.84
N GLY A 362 9.65 6.41 9.78
CA GLY A 362 9.18 5.04 9.84
C GLY A 362 7.73 4.94 9.41
N ILE A 363 7.27 3.70 9.20
CA ILE A 363 5.91 3.43 8.74
C ILE A 363 5.19 2.39 9.60
N ILE A 364 3.87 2.45 9.64
CA ILE A 364 3.00 1.39 10.15
C ILE A 364 2.14 0.91 8.97
N PRO A 365 2.50 -0.20 8.29
CA PRO A 365 1.84 -0.65 7.08
C PRO A 365 0.57 -1.50 7.35
N ILE A 366 0.10 -1.50 8.60
CA ILE A 366 -1.03 -2.29 9.08
C ILE A 366 -2.34 -1.62 8.64
N ASN A 367 -3.21 -2.40 8.01
CA ASN A 367 -4.59 -2.03 7.75
C ASN A 367 -5.44 -2.45 8.95
N PHE A 368 -5.62 -1.55 9.91
CA PHE A 368 -6.32 -1.83 11.18
C PHE A 368 -7.78 -2.21 10.97
N ALA A 369 -8.46 -1.61 9.98
CA ALA A 369 -9.85 -1.92 9.66
C ALA A 369 -10.04 -3.35 9.12
N ALA A 370 -9.08 -3.84 8.31
CA ALA A 370 -9.13 -5.18 7.75
C ALA A 370 -8.42 -6.25 8.60
N GLY A 371 -7.64 -5.85 9.61
CA GLY A 371 -6.82 -6.75 10.40
C GLY A 371 -5.72 -7.45 9.58
N SER A 372 -5.08 -6.70 8.68
CA SER A 372 -4.02 -7.21 7.78
C SER A 372 -2.80 -6.30 7.77
N GLY A 373 -1.71 -6.75 7.15
CA GLY A 373 -0.48 -5.96 7.00
C GLY A 373 0.49 -6.02 8.19
N PHE A 374 0.18 -6.80 9.24
CA PHE A 374 1.15 -7.19 10.25
C PHE A 374 2.02 -8.37 9.76
N GLY A 375 3.21 -8.51 10.32
CA GLY A 375 4.18 -9.55 10.01
C GLY A 375 4.40 -10.52 11.16
N GLU A 376 5.25 -11.52 10.93
CA GLU A 376 5.73 -12.42 11.98
C GLU A 376 6.65 -11.66 12.95
N GLU A 377 7.56 -10.85 12.41
CA GLU A 377 8.42 -9.98 13.20
C GLU A 377 7.78 -8.62 13.47
N ALA A 378 8.05 -8.09 14.65
CA ALA A 378 7.40 -6.88 15.13
C ALA A 378 7.96 -5.60 14.47
N LYS A 379 9.23 -5.61 14.07
CA LYS A 379 9.91 -4.48 13.41
C LYS A 379 10.81 -5.00 12.30
N VAL A 380 10.72 -4.41 11.11
CA VAL A 380 11.49 -4.83 9.92
C VAL A 380 12.00 -3.64 9.13
N THR A 381 13.00 -3.87 8.29
CA THR A 381 13.51 -2.88 7.33
C THR A 381 12.91 -3.13 5.95
N LEU A 382 12.34 -2.10 5.30
CA LEU A 382 11.75 -2.18 3.98
C LEU A 382 12.59 -1.44 2.93
N PRO A 383 12.85 -2.04 1.76
CA PRO A 383 13.68 -1.42 0.75
C PRO A 383 12.97 -0.25 0.06
N ILE A 384 13.64 0.89 -0.03
CA ILE A 384 13.19 2.07 -0.80
C ILE A 384 14.25 2.49 -1.84
N PRO A 385 13.92 3.35 -2.81
CA PRO A 385 14.95 4.01 -3.61
C PRO A 385 15.93 4.78 -2.71
N GLY A 386 17.23 4.54 -2.86
CA GLY A 386 18.26 5.29 -2.12
C GLY A 386 18.59 4.82 -0.69
N GLY A 387 17.84 3.88 -0.13
CA GLY A 387 18.09 3.36 1.23
C GLY A 387 17.01 2.37 1.64
N ASP A 388 16.72 2.32 2.94
CA ASP A 388 15.64 1.53 3.51
C ASP A 388 14.83 2.39 4.50
N ILE A 389 13.60 1.98 4.80
CA ILE A 389 12.73 2.59 5.82
C ILE A 389 12.27 1.53 6.82
N GLU A 390 12.24 1.88 8.10
CA GLU A 390 11.78 0.95 9.12
C GLU A 390 10.25 0.87 9.16
N ALA A 391 9.73 -0.32 9.43
CA ALA A 391 8.31 -0.58 9.54
C ALA A 391 7.98 -1.29 10.86
N LEU A 392 6.96 -0.79 11.55
CA LEU A 392 6.33 -1.45 12.69
C LEU A 392 5.25 -2.41 12.19
N THR A 393 5.57 -3.69 12.16
CA THR A 393 4.73 -4.78 11.64
C THR A 393 4.16 -5.67 12.74
N ALA A 394 4.35 -5.31 14.02
CA ALA A 394 3.83 -6.01 15.18
C ALA A 394 2.32 -6.30 15.06
N LYS A 395 1.93 -7.55 15.36
CA LYS A 395 0.51 -7.92 15.41
C LYS A 395 -0.21 -7.03 16.45
N PRO A 396 -1.28 -6.32 16.06
CA PRO A 396 -2.04 -5.49 16.98
C PRO A 396 -2.58 -6.30 18.16
N ILE A 397 -2.39 -5.76 19.37
CA ILE A 397 -2.93 -6.25 20.63
C ILE A 397 -4.08 -5.32 21.02
N ASP A 398 -5.30 -5.84 21.10
CA ASP A 398 -6.46 -5.03 21.48
C ASP A 398 -6.38 -4.64 22.95
N ALA A 399 -6.10 -3.35 23.23
CA ALA A 399 -5.95 -2.84 24.57
C ALA A 399 -7.28 -2.75 25.35
N ALA A 400 -8.41 -2.99 24.68
CA ALA A 400 -9.73 -3.11 25.30
C ALA A 400 -10.06 -4.53 25.75
N SER A 401 -9.24 -5.53 25.41
CA SER A 401 -9.52 -6.94 25.69
C SER A 401 -8.55 -7.52 26.72
N ASP A 402 -9.06 -7.89 27.90
CA ASP A 402 -8.29 -8.58 28.94
C ASP A 402 -7.73 -9.94 28.48
N SER A 403 -8.39 -10.60 27.51
CA SER A 403 -7.86 -11.85 26.93
C SER A 403 -6.47 -11.68 26.30
N SER A 404 -6.19 -10.49 25.75
CA SER A 404 -4.90 -10.16 25.14
C SER A 404 -3.75 -10.08 26.16
N PHE A 405 -4.06 -9.85 27.44
CA PHE A 405 -3.10 -9.59 28.51
C PHE A 405 -2.80 -10.81 29.38
N LEU A 406 -3.47 -11.94 29.17
CA LEU A 406 -3.23 -13.17 29.95
C LEU A 406 -1.76 -13.63 29.88
N THR A 407 -1.11 -13.48 28.72
CA THR A 407 0.24 -14.02 28.46
C THR A 407 1.14 -13.03 27.74
N ILE A 408 0.94 -11.72 27.93
CA ILE A 408 1.73 -10.70 27.20
C ILE A 408 3.23 -10.83 27.53
N GLY A 409 3.58 -11.09 28.80
CA GLY A 409 4.97 -11.29 29.21
C GLY A 409 5.62 -12.47 28.49
N THR A 410 4.92 -13.61 28.39
CA THR A 410 5.41 -14.79 27.66
C THR A 410 5.63 -14.49 26.18
N LYS A 411 4.68 -13.84 25.50
CA LYS A 411 4.79 -13.52 24.06
C LYS A 411 5.97 -12.58 23.79
N LEU A 412 6.18 -11.59 24.64
CA LEU A 412 7.31 -10.67 24.51
C LEU A 412 8.65 -11.38 24.79
N GLY A 413 8.70 -12.24 25.81
CA GLY A 413 9.87 -13.09 26.10
C GLY A 413 10.23 -14.05 24.97
N GLU A 414 9.25 -14.69 24.31
CA GLU A 414 9.46 -15.56 23.15
C GLU A 414 10.08 -14.80 21.97
N SER A 415 9.65 -13.57 21.72
CA SER A 415 10.23 -12.73 20.66
C SER A 415 11.69 -12.34 20.95
N ILE A 416 12.03 -12.11 22.24
CA ILE A 416 13.44 -11.92 22.65
C ILE A 416 14.26 -13.19 22.39
N ASP A 417 13.75 -14.37 22.75
CA ASP A 417 14.43 -15.64 22.52
C ASP A 417 14.66 -15.94 21.03
N ASN A 418 13.78 -15.46 20.16
CA ASN A 418 13.93 -15.55 18.70
C ASN A 418 14.95 -14.54 18.13
N GLY A 419 15.48 -13.62 18.93
CA GLY A 419 16.40 -12.57 18.48
C GLY A 419 15.73 -11.47 17.67
N GLU A 420 14.42 -11.29 17.84
CA GLU A 420 13.62 -10.27 17.17
C GLU A 420 13.55 -9.00 18.03
N VAL A 421 13.18 -7.87 17.43
CA VAL A 421 12.85 -6.66 18.18
C VAL A 421 11.50 -6.86 18.88
N SER A 422 11.51 -7.36 20.11
CA SER A 422 10.30 -7.68 20.88
C SER A 422 9.45 -6.42 21.09
N THR A 423 8.33 -6.32 20.36
CA THR A 423 7.45 -5.14 20.40
C THR A 423 5.98 -5.53 20.57
N GLY A 424 5.34 -5.00 21.61
CA GLY A 424 3.89 -5.03 21.80
C GLY A 424 3.23 -3.76 21.25
N LEU A 425 2.49 -3.89 20.15
CA LEU A 425 1.66 -2.81 19.60
C LEU A 425 0.26 -2.87 20.21
N LEU A 426 0.03 -2.05 21.23
CA LEU A 426 -1.22 -1.95 21.98
C LEU A 426 -2.13 -0.94 21.28
N VAL A 427 -3.27 -1.39 20.77
CA VAL A 427 -4.15 -0.59 19.91
C VAL A 427 -5.52 -0.44 20.54
N HIS A 428 -6.06 0.77 20.52
CA HIS A 428 -7.39 1.02 21.07
C HIS A 428 -8.11 2.23 20.48
N TRP A 429 -9.42 2.28 20.72
CA TRP A 429 -10.23 3.48 20.49
C TRP A 429 -10.18 4.41 21.71
N PRO A 430 -10.38 5.73 21.56
CA PRO A 430 -10.40 6.65 22.69
C PRO A 430 -11.35 6.18 23.79
N GLY A 431 -10.84 6.01 25.01
CA GLY A 431 -11.62 5.65 26.19
C GLY A 431 -12.05 4.19 26.27
N ARG A 432 -11.65 3.35 25.32
CA ARG A 432 -11.96 1.91 25.32
C ARG A 432 -10.69 1.12 25.61
N VAL A 433 -10.42 0.90 26.89
CA VAL A 433 -9.27 0.11 27.37
C VAL A 433 -9.71 -0.76 28.56
N CYS A 434 -9.05 -1.90 28.75
CA CYS A 434 -9.27 -2.78 29.89
C CYS A 434 -8.38 -2.40 31.09
N ASP A 435 -8.65 -3.01 32.25
CA ASP A 435 -7.88 -2.74 33.47
C ASP A 435 -6.46 -3.28 33.37
N SER A 436 -6.25 -4.42 32.74
CA SER A 436 -4.91 -5.01 32.58
C SER A 436 -3.97 -4.14 31.74
N PHE A 437 -4.51 -3.41 30.74
CA PHE A 437 -3.75 -2.41 30.00
C PHE A 437 -3.36 -1.22 30.88
N ARG A 438 -4.28 -0.74 31.74
CA ARG A 438 -4.00 0.35 32.68
C ARG A 438 -2.94 -0.07 33.70
N ASP A 439 -3.01 -1.29 34.18
CA ASP A 439 -1.99 -1.88 35.07
C ASP A 439 -0.64 -1.97 34.38
N LEU A 440 -0.58 -2.43 33.13
CA LEU A 440 0.66 -2.47 32.34
C LEU A 440 1.27 -1.08 32.18
N ARG A 441 0.47 -0.09 31.79
CA ARG A 441 0.93 1.31 31.71
C ARG A 441 1.39 1.83 33.06
N ARG A 442 0.65 1.55 34.14
CA ARG A 442 1.03 1.99 35.48
C ARG A 442 2.34 1.34 35.93
N ALA A 443 2.50 0.03 35.73
CA ALA A 443 3.71 -0.71 36.03
C ALA A 443 4.92 -0.19 35.24
N ALA A 444 4.74 0.12 33.96
CA ALA A 444 5.79 0.67 33.11
C ALA A 444 6.26 2.08 33.54
N SER A 445 5.47 2.77 34.36
CA SER A 445 5.94 4.00 35.00
C SER A 445 6.92 3.73 36.15
N TRP A 446 6.88 2.55 36.78
CA TRP A 446 7.73 2.16 37.92
C TRP A 446 9.02 1.46 37.48
N CYS A 447 8.93 0.52 36.53
CA CYS A 447 10.06 -0.24 36.04
C CYS A 447 9.84 -0.67 34.58
N VAL A 448 10.87 -1.22 33.94
CA VAL A 448 10.79 -1.72 32.56
C VAL A 448 10.51 -3.22 32.46
N ALA A 449 10.18 -3.91 33.57
CA ALA A 449 10.05 -5.37 33.63
C ALA A 449 9.16 -5.98 32.52
N LEU A 450 8.01 -5.36 32.22
CA LEU A 450 7.13 -5.81 31.13
C LEU A 450 7.32 -5.07 29.81
N GLY A 451 8.30 -4.18 29.75
CA GLY A 451 8.67 -3.40 28.59
C GLY A 451 8.60 -1.89 28.82
N ARG A 452 9.30 -1.16 27.95
CA ARG A 452 9.35 0.31 27.92
C ARG A 452 8.35 0.87 26.90
N PHE A 453 7.57 1.88 27.29
CA PHE A 453 6.69 2.58 26.34
C PHE A 453 7.45 3.61 25.50
N TRP A 454 7.13 3.67 24.21
CA TRP A 454 7.78 4.55 23.24
C TRP A 454 6.84 5.57 22.63
N LYS A 455 7.34 6.80 22.48
CA LYS A 455 6.76 7.76 21.53
C LYS A 455 7.09 7.24 20.14
N ILE A 456 6.11 7.25 19.24
CA ILE A 456 6.18 6.46 18.01
C ILE A 456 7.33 6.89 17.09
N ASP A 457 7.70 8.16 17.06
CA ASP A 457 8.87 8.62 16.31
C ASP A 457 10.20 8.25 16.99
N GLU A 458 10.26 8.29 18.32
CA GLU A 458 11.43 7.84 19.09
C GLU A 458 11.66 6.34 18.95
N TYR A 459 10.59 5.53 18.82
CA TYR A 459 10.69 4.10 18.53
C TYR A 459 11.49 3.80 17.25
N PHE A 460 11.39 4.65 16.22
CA PHE A 460 12.14 4.51 14.97
C PHE A 460 13.53 5.16 15.02
N HIS A 461 13.69 6.26 15.76
CA HIS A 461 14.96 6.99 15.80
C HIS A 461 15.95 6.48 16.86
N LEU A 462 15.44 6.17 18.05
CA LEU A 462 16.22 5.81 19.23
C LEU A 462 16.06 4.33 19.63
N GLY A 463 14.95 3.71 19.24
CA GLY A 463 14.68 2.30 19.51
C GLY A 463 15.61 1.34 18.78
N GLU A 464 15.52 0.06 19.13
CA GLU A 464 16.35 -0.99 18.55
C GLU A 464 16.17 -1.09 17.02
N ARG A 465 17.29 -1.29 16.31
CA ARG A 465 17.33 -1.40 14.84
C ARG A 465 17.04 -2.85 14.42
N PRO A 466 16.09 -3.10 13.51
CA PRO A 466 15.80 -4.46 13.06
C PRO A 466 16.88 -4.97 12.10
N TYR A 467 17.22 -6.26 12.21
CA TYR A 467 18.19 -6.90 11.32
C TYR A 467 17.56 -7.46 10.03
N HIS A 468 16.29 -7.85 10.09
CA HIS A 468 15.63 -8.52 8.98
C HIS A 468 14.92 -7.56 8.01
N GLN A 469 14.90 -7.95 6.74
CA GLN A 469 14.16 -7.25 5.70
C GLN A 469 12.73 -7.80 5.61
N GLY A 470 11.77 -6.89 5.66
CA GLY A 470 10.36 -7.21 5.45
C GLY A 470 9.98 -7.15 3.97
N ASP A 471 8.81 -7.70 3.64
CA ASP A 471 8.19 -7.55 2.33
C ASP A 471 6.73 -7.09 2.50
N LEU A 472 6.33 -6.10 1.72
CA LEU A 472 4.95 -5.62 1.66
C LEU A 472 4.37 -5.97 0.29
N SER A 473 3.09 -6.37 0.29
CA SER A 473 2.42 -6.69 -0.96
C SER A 473 2.22 -5.44 -1.83
N VAL A 474 2.47 -5.57 -3.13
CA VAL A 474 2.14 -4.52 -4.11
C VAL A 474 0.63 -4.38 -4.28
N THR A 475 -0.11 -5.48 -4.17
CA THR A 475 -1.56 -5.55 -4.31
C THR A 475 -2.14 -6.26 -3.10
N GLY A 476 -3.21 -5.72 -2.52
CA GLY A 476 -3.95 -6.33 -1.43
C GLY A 476 -5.40 -6.69 -1.82
N PRO A 477 -6.16 -7.33 -0.92
CA PRO A 477 -7.56 -7.67 -1.18
C PRO A 477 -8.48 -6.45 -1.20
N ALA A 478 -8.06 -5.31 -0.62
CA ALA A 478 -8.89 -4.13 -0.39
C ALA A 478 -9.60 -3.63 -1.66
N SER A 479 -8.90 -3.51 -2.79
CA SER A 479 -9.51 -3.01 -4.04
C SER A 479 -10.50 -4.01 -4.67
N ALA A 480 -10.31 -5.31 -4.45
CA ALA A 480 -11.26 -6.32 -4.89
C ALA A 480 -12.49 -6.43 -3.99
N ASP A 481 -12.33 -6.13 -2.70
CA ASP A 481 -13.43 -6.11 -1.72
C ASP A 481 -14.23 -4.81 -1.81
N ASP A 482 -13.59 -3.67 -2.11
CA ASP A 482 -14.26 -2.40 -2.45
C ASP A 482 -15.22 -2.56 -3.63
N PHE A 483 -14.85 -3.36 -4.64
CA PHE A 483 -15.77 -3.67 -5.74
C PHE A 483 -17.05 -4.36 -5.26
N VAL A 484 -16.94 -5.27 -4.29
CA VAL A 484 -18.11 -5.93 -3.67
C VAL A 484 -18.92 -4.90 -2.89
N ALA A 485 -18.27 -4.02 -2.13
CA ALA A 485 -18.92 -2.96 -1.37
C ALA A 485 -19.71 -2.03 -2.30
N ARG A 486 -19.09 -1.50 -3.37
CA ARG A 486 -19.74 -0.62 -4.38
C ARG A 486 -21.00 -1.23 -4.98
N VAL A 487 -20.93 -2.51 -5.37
CA VAL A 487 -22.07 -3.21 -5.95
C VAL A 487 -23.17 -3.45 -4.91
N THR A 488 -22.78 -3.83 -3.69
CA THR A 488 -23.73 -4.06 -2.59
C THR A 488 -24.42 -2.76 -2.15
N SER A 489 -23.71 -1.63 -2.19
CA SER A 489 -24.24 -0.30 -1.92
C SER A 489 -25.00 0.31 -3.11
N GLN A 490 -25.23 -0.45 -4.19
CA GLN A 490 -25.95 0.00 -5.39
C GLN A 490 -25.35 1.27 -6.02
N SER A 491 -24.01 1.38 -6.03
CA SER A 491 -23.34 2.46 -6.73
C SER A 491 -23.68 2.43 -8.23
N VAL A 492 -23.88 3.61 -8.82
CA VAL A 492 -24.11 3.75 -10.25
C VAL A 492 -22.80 3.52 -11.00
N ASN A 493 -22.82 2.68 -12.03
CA ASN A 493 -21.67 2.37 -12.90
C ASN A 493 -20.42 1.94 -12.13
N PRO A 494 -20.49 0.86 -11.32
CA PRO A 494 -19.40 0.45 -10.44
C PRO A 494 -18.10 0.08 -11.18
N ILE A 495 -18.16 -0.23 -12.48
CA ILE A 495 -16.99 -0.50 -13.33
C ILE A 495 -16.68 0.72 -14.19
N SER A 496 -17.65 1.21 -14.97
CA SER A 496 -17.35 2.20 -16.02
C SER A 496 -16.96 3.56 -15.44
N SER A 497 -17.45 3.94 -14.25
CA SER A 497 -17.06 5.22 -13.63
C SER A 497 -15.58 5.24 -13.26
N LEU A 498 -15.04 4.11 -12.81
CA LEU A 498 -13.61 3.95 -12.50
C LEU A 498 -12.78 3.95 -13.78
N ALA A 499 -13.25 3.25 -14.82
CA ALA A 499 -12.61 3.26 -16.13
C ALA A 499 -12.52 4.67 -16.71
N ASP A 500 -13.62 5.44 -16.68
CA ASP A 500 -13.65 6.82 -17.16
C ASP A 500 -12.70 7.72 -16.36
N SER A 501 -12.66 7.57 -15.03
CA SER A 501 -11.77 8.35 -14.17
C SER A 501 -10.31 8.05 -14.48
N PHE A 502 -9.95 6.77 -14.60
CA PHE A 502 -8.59 6.35 -14.94
C PHE A 502 -8.17 6.84 -16.33
N CYS A 503 -9.05 6.70 -17.33
CA CYS A 503 -8.79 7.15 -18.70
C CYS A 503 -8.60 8.67 -18.78
N LYS A 504 -9.38 9.45 -18.03
CA LYS A 504 -9.20 10.90 -17.90
C LYS A 504 -7.85 11.25 -17.29
N SER A 505 -7.42 10.54 -16.25
CA SER A 505 -6.12 10.76 -15.64
C SER A 505 -4.97 10.49 -16.62
N VAL A 506 -4.96 9.34 -17.27
CA VAL A 506 -3.93 8.98 -18.26
C VAL A 506 -3.89 10.00 -19.41
N THR A 507 -5.05 10.48 -19.86
CA THR A 507 -5.15 11.56 -20.87
C THR A 507 -4.57 12.87 -20.35
N SER A 508 -4.89 13.27 -19.11
CA SER A 508 -4.35 14.48 -18.49
C SER A 508 -2.83 14.43 -18.36
N GLN A 509 -2.26 13.27 -18.00
CA GLN A 509 -0.82 13.06 -17.93
C GLN A 509 -0.14 13.21 -19.30
N ARG A 510 -0.72 12.64 -20.36
CA ARG A 510 -0.26 12.86 -21.74
C ARG A 510 -0.25 14.35 -22.09
N ASP A 511 -1.30 15.07 -21.72
CA ASP A 511 -1.45 16.48 -22.04
C ASP A 511 -0.41 17.34 -21.29
N GLN A 512 -0.16 17.03 -20.03
CA GLN A 512 0.91 17.65 -19.23
C GLN A 512 2.30 17.40 -19.84
N LEU A 513 2.57 16.20 -20.35
CA LEU A 513 3.81 15.90 -21.07
C LEU A 513 3.97 16.76 -22.33
N PHE A 514 2.92 16.96 -23.12
CA PHE A 514 2.98 17.88 -24.27
C PHE A 514 3.25 19.32 -23.84
N VAL A 515 2.60 19.81 -22.77
CA VAL A 515 2.85 21.16 -22.25
C VAL A 515 4.31 21.32 -21.81
N ALA A 516 4.85 20.36 -21.05
CA ALA A 516 6.25 20.37 -20.62
C ALA A 516 7.22 20.31 -21.81
N MET A 517 6.97 19.42 -22.77
CA MET A 517 7.77 19.33 -24.00
C MET A 517 7.78 20.64 -24.79
N ASN A 518 6.63 21.34 -24.88
CA ASN A 518 6.57 22.64 -25.56
C ASN A 518 7.44 23.68 -24.84
N GLY A 519 7.44 23.66 -23.50
CA GLY A 519 8.32 24.49 -22.68
C GLY A 519 9.79 24.36 -23.05
N LEU A 520 10.26 23.12 -23.31
CA LEU A 520 11.62 22.87 -23.78
C LEU A 520 11.86 23.33 -25.22
N LEU A 521 10.85 23.33 -26.08
CA LEU A 521 10.99 23.73 -27.48
C LEU A 521 10.98 25.25 -27.66
N ALA A 522 10.08 25.96 -26.97
CA ALA A 522 9.80 27.37 -27.22
C ALA A 522 10.84 28.37 -26.67
N ASN A 523 11.80 27.94 -25.83
CA ASN A 523 12.73 28.83 -25.10
C ASN A 523 12.03 29.92 -24.24
N SER A 524 10.71 29.84 -24.07
CA SER A 524 9.89 30.78 -23.30
C SER A 524 9.15 30.01 -22.22
N LEU A 525 9.68 30.03 -21.01
CA LEU A 525 9.03 29.51 -19.81
C LEU A 525 8.81 30.68 -18.83
N PRO A 526 7.76 30.63 -17.98
CA PRO A 526 7.68 31.52 -16.83
C PRO A 526 8.94 31.38 -15.95
N SER A 527 9.36 32.47 -15.31
CA SER A 527 10.47 32.45 -14.36
C SER A 527 10.16 31.54 -13.17
N VAL A 528 11.21 31.00 -12.51
CA VAL A 528 11.15 30.06 -11.36
C VAL A 528 10.19 30.50 -10.22
N SER A 529 9.78 31.77 -10.18
CA SER A 529 8.86 32.35 -9.19
C SER A 529 7.36 32.19 -9.50
N ASP A 530 6.97 31.88 -10.73
CA ASP A 530 5.55 31.80 -11.13
C ASP A 530 5.09 30.35 -11.22
N SER A 531 4.38 29.90 -10.19
CA SER A 531 3.63 28.64 -10.22
C SER A 531 2.66 28.63 -11.40
N THR A 532 2.81 27.64 -12.28
CA THR A 532 1.88 27.26 -13.37
C THR A 532 1.53 28.38 -14.36
N SER A 533 2.31 28.50 -15.45
CA SER A 533 1.76 29.06 -16.69
C SER A 533 0.58 28.20 -17.15
N GLY A 534 -0.63 28.76 -17.17
CA GLY A 534 -1.87 28.10 -17.60
C GLY A 534 -1.96 27.83 -19.11
N ALA A 535 -0.84 27.49 -19.75
CA ALA A 535 -0.82 27.13 -21.17
C ALA A 535 -1.66 25.87 -21.38
N THR A 536 -2.65 25.96 -22.27
CA THR A 536 -3.51 24.82 -22.57
C THR A 536 -2.78 23.83 -23.49
N LEU A 537 -3.29 22.60 -23.60
CA LEU A 537 -2.79 21.60 -24.54
C LEU A 537 -2.77 22.15 -25.98
N ASP A 538 -3.82 22.85 -26.40
CA ASP A 538 -3.92 23.37 -27.77
C ASP A 538 -2.93 24.52 -28.02
N ASP A 539 -2.63 25.34 -27.02
CA ASP A 539 -1.56 26.35 -27.11
C ASP A 539 -0.20 25.68 -27.30
N ALA A 540 0.07 24.63 -26.50
CA ALA A 540 1.31 23.86 -26.59
C ALA A 540 1.46 23.20 -27.97
N ILE A 541 0.41 22.55 -28.48
CA ILE A 541 0.43 21.91 -29.80
C ILE A 541 0.61 22.95 -30.91
N SER A 542 -0.10 24.07 -30.86
CA SER A 542 -0.01 25.13 -31.87
C SER A 542 1.39 25.73 -31.92
N SER A 543 2.00 25.95 -30.75
CA SER A 543 3.39 26.37 -30.61
C SER A 543 4.35 25.34 -31.22
N MET A 544 4.20 24.05 -30.87
CA MET A 544 5.03 22.98 -31.45
C MET A 544 4.92 22.90 -32.98
N VAL A 545 3.70 23.01 -33.53
CA VAL A 545 3.48 23.05 -34.98
C VAL A 545 4.23 24.22 -35.60
N GLY A 546 4.17 25.40 -34.98
CA GLY A 546 4.93 26.59 -35.39
C GLY A 546 6.45 26.36 -35.41
N ILE A 547 6.98 25.72 -34.36
CA ILE A 547 8.41 25.41 -34.20
C ILE A 547 8.89 24.39 -35.24
N ILE A 548 8.09 23.36 -35.53
CA ILE A 548 8.37 22.37 -36.58
C ILE A 548 8.37 23.02 -37.98
N GLY A 549 7.71 24.17 -38.13
CA GLY A 549 7.67 24.92 -39.38
C GLY A 549 6.33 24.79 -40.11
N GLY A 550 5.22 24.63 -39.40
CA GLY A 550 3.87 24.62 -39.96
C GLY A 550 2.92 25.62 -39.29
N VAL A 551 1.69 25.65 -39.78
CA VAL A 551 0.56 26.36 -39.19
C VAL A 551 -0.64 25.40 -39.13
N PRO A 552 -1.36 25.28 -38.00
CA PRO A 552 -2.59 24.50 -37.94
C PRO A 552 -3.61 25.01 -38.96
N SER A 553 -4.20 24.10 -39.75
CA SER A 553 -5.20 24.46 -40.77
C SER A 553 -6.12 23.28 -41.05
N ASP A 554 -7.41 23.42 -40.76
CA ASP A 554 -8.40 22.36 -40.94
C ASP A 554 -8.58 21.96 -42.42
N SER A 555 -8.38 22.91 -43.33
CA SER A 555 -8.43 22.69 -44.78
C SER A 555 -7.14 22.08 -45.35
N ALA A 556 -6.06 22.01 -44.56
CA ALA A 556 -4.79 21.49 -45.06
C ALA A 556 -4.86 19.99 -45.35
N SER A 557 -4.10 19.58 -46.36
CA SER A 557 -4.06 18.21 -46.84
C SER A 557 -2.98 17.35 -46.18
N SER A 558 -1.96 17.99 -45.60
CA SER A 558 -0.91 17.32 -44.84
C SER A 558 -1.35 17.08 -43.39
N ARG A 559 -0.79 16.04 -42.78
CA ARG A 559 -1.03 15.69 -41.38
C ARG A 559 0.30 15.63 -40.62
N LEU A 560 0.33 16.21 -39.44
CA LEU A 560 1.42 16.10 -38.47
C LEU A 560 0.96 15.18 -37.35
N VAL A 561 1.79 14.20 -37.00
CA VAL A 561 1.60 13.34 -35.82
C VAL A 561 2.62 13.71 -34.78
N LEU A 562 2.16 13.94 -33.56
CA LEU A 562 2.98 14.22 -32.38
C LEU A 562 2.85 13.05 -31.40
N ASN A 563 3.97 12.46 -31.03
CA ASN A 563 4.06 11.35 -30.09
C ASN A 563 4.84 11.79 -28.85
N CYS A 564 4.24 11.70 -27.67
CA CYS A 564 4.89 11.97 -26.38
C CYS A 564 5.20 10.68 -25.60
N GLN A 565 5.17 9.52 -26.24
CA GLN A 565 5.43 8.24 -25.60
C GLN A 565 6.91 7.87 -25.65
N SER A 566 7.34 7.09 -24.66
CA SER A 566 8.73 6.62 -24.56
C SER A 566 9.14 5.61 -25.64
N THR A 567 8.19 5.15 -26.45
CA THR A 567 8.44 4.18 -27.51
C THR A 567 7.97 4.70 -28.87
N PRO A 568 8.66 4.30 -29.97
CA PRO A 568 8.17 4.56 -31.31
C PRO A 568 6.81 3.90 -31.50
N THR A 569 5.89 4.62 -32.12
CA THR A 569 4.51 4.17 -32.30
C THR A 569 4.14 4.19 -33.77
N ARG A 570 3.42 3.15 -34.19
CA ARG A 570 2.81 3.08 -35.52
C ARG A 570 1.37 3.53 -35.44
N ILE A 571 0.99 4.49 -36.27
CA ILE A 571 -0.34 5.08 -36.29
C ILE A 571 -0.98 4.91 -37.67
N ASP A 572 -2.22 4.48 -37.67
CA ASP A 572 -3.09 4.51 -38.85
C ASP A 572 -3.94 5.76 -38.83
N MET A 573 -4.01 6.46 -39.95
CA MET A 573 -4.82 7.67 -40.09
C MET A 573 -5.46 7.78 -41.46
N ASP A 574 -6.58 8.49 -41.49
CA ASP A 574 -7.23 8.87 -42.74
C ASP A 574 -6.63 10.18 -43.26
N VAL A 575 -6.24 10.18 -44.52
CA VAL A 575 -5.73 11.35 -45.24
C VAL A 575 -6.65 11.68 -46.44
N PRO A 576 -6.92 12.97 -46.69
CA PRO A 576 -7.86 13.38 -47.73
C PRO A 576 -7.34 13.13 -49.16
N GLN A 577 -6.02 13.06 -49.32
CA GLN A 577 -5.38 12.77 -50.60
C GLN A 577 -4.16 11.86 -50.43
N LYS A 578 -3.61 11.39 -51.55
CA LYS A 578 -2.43 10.54 -51.56
C LYS A 578 -1.26 11.32 -50.97
N ILE A 579 -0.49 10.66 -50.11
CA ILE A 579 0.69 11.24 -49.48
C ILE A 579 1.96 10.81 -50.23
N ALA A 580 3.00 11.64 -50.15
CA ALA A 580 4.31 11.32 -50.68
C ALA A 580 4.93 10.12 -49.94
N ASN A 581 5.70 9.29 -50.66
CA ASN A 581 6.42 8.17 -50.05
C ASN A 581 7.57 8.68 -49.17
N GLY A 582 7.81 8.00 -48.04
CA GLY A 582 8.90 8.28 -47.12
C GLY A 582 9.29 7.03 -46.33
N LYS A 583 10.47 7.01 -45.71
CA LYS A 583 10.94 5.85 -44.91
C LYS A 583 10.02 5.54 -43.72
N HIS A 584 9.39 6.57 -43.16
CA HIS A 584 8.43 6.49 -42.06
C HIS A 584 7.01 6.12 -42.51
N ILE A 585 6.74 6.04 -43.82
CA ILE A 585 5.43 5.63 -44.33
C ILE A 585 5.43 4.12 -44.55
N TYR A 586 4.76 3.38 -43.68
CA TYR A 586 4.70 1.91 -43.72
C TYR A 586 3.78 1.39 -44.83
N GLY A 587 2.68 2.09 -45.09
CA GLY A 587 1.70 1.70 -46.08
C GLY A 587 0.69 2.80 -46.41
N ILE A 588 0.22 2.80 -47.66
CA ILE A 588 -0.87 3.67 -48.11
C ILE A 588 -1.84 2.78 -48.88
N SER A 589 -3.13 2.90 -48.58
CA SER A 589 -4.20 2.28 -49.35
C SER A 589 -5.24 3.34 -49.73
N LYS A 590 -5.95 3.14 -50.84
CA LYS A 590 -7.08 3.99 -51.23
C LYS A 590 -8.36 3.23 -50.90
N GLN A 591 -9.29 3.89 -50.23
CA GLN A 591 -10.61 3.34 -49.94
C GLN A 591 -11.67 4.41 -50.25
N SER A 592 -12.54 4.11 -51.21
CA SER A 592 -13.53 5.06 -51.72
C SER A 592 -12.88 6.38 -52.15
N ASN A 593 -13.20 7.50 -51.48
CA ASN A 593 -12.69 8.84 -51.76
C ASN A 593 -11.64 9.35 -50.74
N ARG A 594 -11.09 8.46 -49.90
CA ARG A 594 -10.06 8.78 -48.91
C ARG A 594 -8.86 7.83 -49.04
N TYR A 595 -7.73 8.24 -48.50
CA TYR A 595 -6.54 7.41 -48.39
C TYR A 595 -6.34 7.03 -46.91
N HIS A 596 -5.91 5.81 -46.65
CA HIS A 596 -5.49 5.37 -45.33
C HIS A 596 -3.98 5.21 -45.34
N ALA A 597 -3.31 5.88 -44.41
CA ALA A 597 -1.86 5.85 -44.25
C ALA A 597 -1.48 5.24 -42.91
N THR A 598 -0.52 4.32 -42.95
CA THR A 598 0.15 3.76 -41.78
C THR A 598 1.52 4.40 -41.67
N ILE A 599 1.80 5.09 -40.56
CA ILE A 599 2.99 5.93 -40.36
C ILE A 599 3.69 5.56 -39.06
N ASP A 600 5.02 5.43 -39.12
CA ASP A 600 5.88 5.23 -37.96
C ASP A 600 6.32 6.60 -37.40
N VAL A 601 6.08 6.81 -36.11
CA VAL A 601 6.40 8.04 -35.39
C VAL A 601 7.45 7.73 -34.32
N PRO A 602 8.59 8.46 -34.28
CA PRO A 602 9.61 8.26 -33.24
C PRO A 602 9.05 8.43 -31.83
N ALA A 603 9.71 7.81 -30.84
CA ALA A 603 9.47 8.09 -29.42
C ALA A 603 9.70 9.58 -29.13
N PHE A 604 8.85 10.19 -28.31
CA PHE A 604 8.91 11.63 -27.97
C PHE A 604 9.25 12.48 -29.20
N GLY A 605 8.47 12.38 -30.28
CA GLY A 605 8.84 12.93 -31.58
C GLY A 605 7.65 13.24 -32.47
N PHE A 606 7.94 13.49 -33.74
CA PHE A 606 6.92 13.80 -34.74
C PHE A 606 7.19 13.15 -36.10
N ALA A 607 6.12 13.00 -36.87
CA ALA A 607 6.16 12.55 -38.26
C ALA A 607 5.13 13.30 -39.12
N ILE A 608 5.48 13.58 -40.37
CA ILE A 608 4.66 14.34 -41.31
C ILE A 608 4.20 13.44 -42.46
N ALA A 609 2.89 13.39 -42.66
CA ALA A 609 2.24 12.83 -43.84
C ALA A 609 2.00 13.96 -44.85
N ASN A 610 2.95 14.21 -45.75
CA ASN A 610 2.84 15.29 -46.72
C ASN A 610 2.00 14.87 -47.93
N ALA A 611 1.10 15.73 -48.38
CA ALA A 611 0.34 15.47 -49.59
C ALA A 611 1.21 15.45 -50.86
N GLU A 612 0.92 14.51 -51.77
CA GLU A 612 1.56 14.42 -53.07
C GLU A 612 1.22 15.67 -53.91
N GLY A 613 2.25 16.39 -54.41
CA GLY A 613 2.07 17.63 -55.18
C GLY A 613 2.08 18.93 -54.37
N SER A 614 2.27 18.87 -53.05
CA SER A 614 2.52 20.06 -52.22
C SER A 614 3.83 20.76 -52.64
N THR A 615 3.81 22.09 -52.79
CA THR A 615 4.98 22.91 -53.19
C THR A 615 6.06 23.02 -52.12
N ALA A 616 5.76 22.61 -50.88
CA ALA A 616 6.75 22.45 -49.82
C ALA A 616 7.56 21.16 -50.07
N SER A 617 8.75 21.27 -50.68
CA SER A 617 9.65 20.14 -50.79
C SER A 617 10.14 19.75 -49.40
N VAL A 618 9.75 18.58 -48.92
CA VAL A 618 10.29 17.98 -47.70
C VAL A 618 11.65 17.39 -48.04
N THR A 619 12.68 17.76 -47.29
CA THR A 619 14.03 17.21 -47.47
C THR A 619 14.04 15.76 -47.01
N SER A 620 13.95 14.82 -47.94
CA SER A 620 14.35 13.44 -47.65
C SER A 620 15.87 13.42 -47.62
N HIS A 621 16.49 13.09 -46.49
CA HIS A 621 17.89 12.66 -46.48
C HIS A 621 18.00 11.33 -47.26
N SER A 622 18.07 11.45 -48.58
CA SER A 622 18.49 10.39 -49.48
C SER A 622 20.00 10.29 -49.35
N SER A 623 20.47 9.38 -48.50
CA SER A 623 21.77 8.79 -48.74
C SER A 623 21.69 8.08 -50.10
N SER A 624 22.33 8.69 -51.10
CA SER A 624 22.51 8.14 -52.42
C SER A 624 23.36 6.88 -52.32
N ASN A 625 22.70 5.74 -52.23
CA ASN A 625 23.17 4.44 -52.71
C ASN A 625 21.96 3.53 -52.94
N ALA A 626 21.23 3.84 -54.01
CA ALA A 626 20.35 2.88 -54.66
C ALA A 626 21.20 1.91 -55.50
N SER A 627 21.85 0.96 -54.83
CA SER A 627 22.31 -0.30 -55.43
C SER A 627 22.66 -1.28 -54.33
N SER A 628 22.29 -2.55 -54.54
CA SER A 628 22.47 -3.72 -53.67
C SER A 628 21.75 -3.70 -52.31
N THR A 629 20.72 -4.54 -52.28
CA THR A 629 20.20 -5.27 -51.12
C THR A 629 21.28 -5.65 -50.10
N GLU A 630 21.32 -4.96 -48.96
CA GLU A 630 21.62 -5.56 -47.65
C GLU A 630 20.74 -4.88 -46.59
N PRO A 631 19.98 -5.63 -45.77
CA PRO A 631 19.21 -5.04 -44.68
C PRO A 631 20.13 -4.70 -43.50
N ALA A 632 19.97 -3.49 -42.98
CA ALA A 632 20.46 -3.11 -41.65
C ALA A 632 20.02 -4.17 -40.62
N SER A 633 20.92 -4.49 -39.68
CA SER A 633 20.81 -5.55 -38.67
C SER A 633 19.38 -5.71 -38.14
N ARG A 634 18.82 -6.86 -38.44
CA ARG A 634 17.39 -7.14 -38.47
C ARG A 634 17.01 -8.12 -37.37
N ASP A 635 17.50 -7.89 -36.15
CA ASP A 635 17.41 -8.86 -35.06
C ASP A 635 16.25 -8.65 -34.07
N ASP A 636 15.42 -7.60 -34.20
CA ASP A 636 14.33 -7.37 -33.22
C ASP A 636 12.89 -7.42 -33.76
N LEU A 637 12.68 -7.73 -35.04
CA LEU A 637 11.32 -7.79 -35.61
C LEU A 637 11.15 -8.94 -36.60
N GLY A 638 11.10 -10.17 -36.06
CA GLY A 638 10.24 -11.26 -36.54
C GLY A 638 10.31 -11.63 -38.03
N PHE A 639 11.51 -11.71 -38.61
CA PHE A 639 11.67 -12.20 -39.98
C PHE A 639 11.59 -13.74 -40.01
N SER A 640 10.54 -14.31 -40.60
CA SER A 640 10.44 -15.75 -40.88
C SER A 640 10.78 -16.03 -42.35
N PRO A 641 11.83 -16.81 -42.66
CA PRO A 641 12.20 -17.20 -44.02
C PRO A 641 11.07 -17.90 -44.81
N LEU A 642 10.14 -18.57 -44.11
CA LEU A 642 8.98 -19.23 -44.72
C LEU A 642 7.98 -18.24 -45.34
N ARG A 643 7.88 -17.02 -44.82
CA ARG A 643 6.95 -16.00 -45.37
C ARG A 643 7.40 -15.46 -46.71
N TRP A 644 8.71 -15.23 -46.88
CA TRP A 644 9.28 -14.84 -48.17
C TRP A 644 8.99 -15.90 -49.25
N ALA A 645 9.14 -17.19 -48.92
CA ALA A 645 8.83 -18.27 -49.86
C ALA A 645 7.32 -18.34 -50.20
N ARG A 646 6.44 -18.14 -49.21
CA ARG A 646 4.98 -18.11 -49.42
C ARG A 646 4.55 -16.92 -50.29
N ASP A 647 5.05 -15.72 -50.02
CA ASP A 647 4.72 -14.49 -50.77
C ASP A 647 5.19 -14.55 -52.23
N LYS A 648 6.25 -15.33 -52.51
CA LYS A 648 6.80 -15.52 -53.86
C LYS A 648 6.02 -16.54 -54.70
N PHE A 649 5.32 -17.50 -54.07
CA PHE A 649 4.61 -18.59 -54.76
C PHE A 649 3.08 -18.52 -54.73
N LEU A 650 2.47 -17.86 -53.73
CA LEU A 650 1.00 -17.82 -53.54
C LEU A 650 0.38 -16.43 -53.73
N GLY A 651 1.18 -15.39 -54.00
CA GLY A 651 0.73 -14.00 -54.09
C GLY A 651 0.51 -13.35 -52.71
N LYS A 652 0.67 -12.02 -52.63
CA LYS A 652 0.35 -11.27 -51.41
C LYS A 652 -1.18 -11.23 -51.24
N PRO A 653 -1.72 -11.57 -50.06
CA PRO A 653 -3.13 -11.30 -49.77
C PRO A 653 -3.42 -9.82 -50.02
N SER A 654 -4.42 -9.51 -50.85
CA SER A 654 -4.73 -8.13 -51.23
C SER A 654 -5.50 -7.36 -50.15
N THR A 655 -6.05 -8.05 -49.16
CA THR A 655 -6.96 -7.49 -48.15
C THR A 655 -6.76 -8.15 -46.78
N ILE A 656 -7.04 -7.42 -45.70
CA ILE A 656 -6.90 -7.89 -44.31
C ILE A 656 -8.12 -8.69 -43.82
N GLY A 657 -9.32 -8.38 -44.34
CA GLY A 657 -10.56 -8.97 -43.85
C GLY A 657 -11.28 -9.82 -44.88
N GLU A 658 -11.74 -10.99 -44.46
CA GLU A 658 -12.65 -11.86 -45.20
C GLU A 658 -13.71 -12.40 -44.24
N ARG A 659 -14.83 -12.93 -44.74
CA ARG A 659 -15.89 -13.43 -43.86
C ARG A 659 -15.34 -14.51 -42.92
N GLY A 660 -15.41 -14.26 -41.60
CA GLY A 660 -14.90 -15.19 -40.58
C GLY A 660 -13.39 -15.19 -40.37
N ARG A 661 -12.64 -14.30 -41.04
CA ARG A 661 -11.17 -14.26 -40.94
C ARG A 661 -10.60 -12.85 -41.05
N LEU A 662 -9.74 -12.48 -40.10
CA LEU A 662 -8.85 -11.32 -40.23
C LEU A 662 -7.41 -11.82 -40.28
N HIS A 663 -6.55 -11.25 -41.14
CA HIS A 663 -5.13 -11.57 -41.10
C HIS A 663 -4.25 -10.36 -41.41
N ASN A 664 -3.07 -10.31 -40.81
CA ASN A 664 -2.02 -9.35 -41.16
C ASN A 664 -0.65 -10.01 -41.08
N GLU A 665 0.42 -9.22 -41.10
CA GLU A 665 1.79 -9.70 -40.97
C GLU A 665 2.17 -10.15 -39.55
N PHE A 666 1.27 -10.23 -38.57
CA PHE A 666 1.59 -10.74 -37.24
C PHE A 666 0.72 -11.92 -36.83
N MET A 667 -0.54 -11.95 -37.29
CA MET A 667 -1.50 -12.93 -36.84
C MET A 667 -2.56 -13.25 -37.90
N GLU A 668 -3.18 -14.41 -37.75
CA GLU A 668 -4.45 -14.78 -38.36
C GLU A 668 -5.48 -15.00 -37.24
N VAL A 669 -6.65 -14.40 -37.38
CA VAL A 669 -7.75 -14.43 -36.41
C VAL A 669 -8.96 -15.08 -37.09
N ALA A 670 -9.40 -16.20 -36.54
CA ALA A 670 -10.59 -16.91 -36.98
C ALA A 670 -11.79 -16.51 -36.09
N ILE A 671 -12.88 -16.07 -36.72
CA ILE A 671 -14.13 -15.67 -36.05
C ILE A 671 -15.20 -16.69 -36.42
N SER A 672 -15.84 -17.27 -35.40
CA SER A 672 -16.85 -18.31 -35.58
C SER A 672 -18.15 -17.71 -36.12
N ASP A 673 -18.71 -18.34 -37.15
CA ASP A 673 -20.05 -18.08 -37.66
C ASP A 673 -21.17 -18.63 -36.75
N GLN A 674 -20.84 -19.58 -35.88
CA GLN A 674 -21.78 -20.17 -34.92
C GLN A 674 -21.88 -19.37 -33.62
N THR A 675 -20.76 -18.87 -33.09
CA THR A 675 -20.74 -18.15 -31.80
C THR A 675 -20.55 -16.65 -31.95
N GLY A 676 -19.91 -16.19 -33.02
CA GLY A 676 -19.54 -14.79 -33.20
C GLY A 676 -18.29 -14.38 -32.41
N GLY A 677 -17.74 -15.30 -31.60
CA GLY A 677 -16.48 -15.12 -30.88
C GLY A 677 -15.26 -15.48 -31.71
N VAL A 678 -14.08 -15.23 -31.17
CA VAL A 678 -12.80 -15.64 -31.77
C VAL A 678 -12.59 -17.12 -31.46
N SER A 679 -12.66 -17.97 -32.48
CA SER A 679 -12.40 -19.41 -32.36
C SER A 679 -10.92 -19.74 -32.28
N GLY A 680 -10.06 -18.86 -32.79
CA GLY A 680 -8.62 -19.03 -32.68
C GLY A 680 -7.82 -17.83 -33.18
N VAL A 681 -6.67 -17.61 -32.56
CA VAL A 681 -5.61 -16.74 -33.09
C VAL A 681 -4.35 -17.54 -33.29
N TYR A 682 -3.75 -17.37 -34.46
CA TYR A 682 -2.53 -18.01 -34.90
C TYR A 682 -1.47 -16.94 -35.12
N SER A 683 -0.46 -16.90 -34.24
CA SER A 683 0.61 -15.90 -34.28
C SER A 683 1.96 -16.52 -33.88
N GLY A 684 3.04 -15.93 -34.42
CA GLY A 684 4.41 -16.39 -34.17
C GLY A 684 4.82 -17.64 -34.96
N GLY A 685 5.91 -18.29 -34.52
CA GLY A 685 6.50 -19.45 -35.21
C GLY A 685 5.94 -20.82 -34.80
N VAL A 686 5.06 -20.87 -33.79
CA VAL A 686 4.59 -22.11 -33.20
C VAL A 686 3.18 -22.44 -33.68
N ARG A 687 2.93 -23.70 -34.06
CA ARG A 687 1.65 -24.17 -34.62
C ARG A 687 0.56 -24.27 -33.53
N GLY A 688 -0.69 -24.01 -33.91
CA GLY A 688 -1.87 -24.23 -33.07
C GLY A 688 -2.55 -22.95 -32.61
N ASN A 689 -3.76 -23.09 -32.06
CA ASN A 689 -4.53 -21.98 -31.51
C ASN A 689 -3.84 -21.46 -30.25
N ARG A 690 -3.53 -20.16 -30.19
CA ARG A 690 -2.97 -19.49 -29.01
C ARG A 690 -4.04 -18.86 -28.13
N PHE A 691 -5.14 -18.40 -28.73
CA PHE A 691 -6.10 -17.54 -28.06
C PHE A 691 -7.51 -17.70 -28.62
N SER A 692 -8.49 -17.70 -27.73
CA SER A 692 -9.91 -17.66 -28.09
C SER A 692 -10.65 -16.68 -27.21
N LEU A 693 -11.74 -16.11 -27.73
CA LEU A 693 -12.53 -15.10 -27.05
C LEU A 693 -14.02 -15.38 -27.21
N ARG A 694 -14.75 -15.28 -26.12
CA ARG A 694 -16.22 -15.27 -26.13
C ARG A 694 -16.76 -14.34 -25.05
N LEU A 695 -17.99 -13.88 -25.23
CA LEU A 695 -18.75 -13.24 -24.16
C LEU A 695 -19.43 -14.30 -23.29
N VAL A 696 -19.47 -14.08 -21.99
CA VAL A 696 -20.10 -14.99 -21.03
C VAL A 696 -20.92 -14.20 -20.01
N ALA A 697 -22.13 -14.66 -19.70
CA ALA A 697 -22.83 -14.31 -18.48
C ALA A 697 -22.57 -15.42 -17.43
N CYS A 698 -22.36 -15.03 -16.19
CA CYS A 698 -22.14 -15.93 -15.05
C CYS A 698 -23.12 -15.60 -13.92
N GLY A 699 -23.58 -16.63 -13.22
CA GLY A 699 -24.39 -16.47 -12.00
C GLY A 699 -25.70 -15.72 -12.21
N TYR A 700 -26.36 -15.95 -13.34
CA TYR A 700 -27.68 -15.36 -13.66
C TYR A 700 -28.85 -16.21 -13.15
N ASP A 701 -28.62 -17.51 -12.91
CA ASP A 701 -29.57 -18.37 -12.20
C ASP A 701 -29.30 -18.33 -10.68
N ALA A 702 -30.36 -18.28 -9.87
CA ALA A 702 -30.27 -18.35 -8.41
C ALA A 702 -30.33 -19.80 -7.89
N THR A 703 -30.79 -20.74 -8.71
CA THR A 703 -31.08 -22.12 -8.31
C THR A 703 -29.90 -23.07 -8.51
N ASN A 704 -28.98 -22.76 -9.42
CA ASN A 704 -27.82 -23.60 -9.70
C ASN A 704 -26.53 -23.00 -9.12
N LYS A 705 -25.89 -23.74 -8.19
CA LYS A 705 -24.72 -23.26 -7.43
C LYS A 705 -23.39 -23.47 -8.15
N ASP A 706 -23.34 -24.29 -9.21
CA ASP A 706 -22.10 -24.68 -9.88
C ASP A 706 -22.15 -24.47 -11.42
N SER A 707 -21.34 -23.50 -11.89
CA SER A 707 -20.76 -23.45 -13.24
C SER A 707 -21.60 -23.07 -14.48
N ASP A 708 -22.78 -22.47 -14.35
CA ASP A 708 -23.57 -22.06 -15.52
C ASP A 708 -23.03 -20.80 -16.21
N ALA A 709 -21.97 -20.94 -17.00
CA ALA A 709 -21.63 -19.94 -18.01
C ALA A 709 -22.65 -20.02 -19.15
N SER A 710 -23.13 -18.86 -19.63
CA SER A 710 -24.05 -18.81 -20.77
C SER A 710 -23.41 -19.35 -22.06
N THR A 711 -24.26 -19.70 -23.02
CA THR A 711 -23.85 -20.00 -24.40
C THR A 711 -23.92 -18.73 -25.25
N MET A 712 -22.87 -18.47 -26.04
CA MET A 712 -22.81 -17.36 -26.99
C MET A 712 -23.15 -17.88 -28.38
N ARG A 713 -24.21 -17.34 -29.00
CA ARG A 713 -24.69 -17.76 -30.32
C ARG A 713 -24.74 -16.58 -31.29
N CYS A 714 -24.09 -16.72 -32.43
CA CYS A 714 -24.13 -15.76 -33.52
C CYS A 714 -25.44 -15.86 -34.29
N GLN A 715 -25.94 -14.72 -34.75
CA GLN A 715 -27.07 -14.60 -35.66
C GLN A 715 -26.64 -13.97 -36.99
N SER A 716 -25.66 -13.07 -36.97
CA SER A 716 -25.13 -12.41 -38.16
C SER A 716 -23.63 -12.17 -38.04
N LEU A 717 -22.91 -12.37 -39.15
CA LEU A 717 -21.50 -12.07 -39.29
C LEU A 717 -21.29 -11.30 -40.61
N GLU A 718 -20.80 -10.07 -40.52
CA GLU A 718 -20.68 -9.12 -41.63
C GLU A 718 -19.25 -8.56 -41.71
N VAL A 719 -18.69 -8.51 -42.93
CA VAL A 719 -17.42 -7.81 -43.18
C VAL A 719 -17.75 -6.35 -43.51
N LEU A 720 -17.46 -5.45 -42.58
CA LEU A 720 -17.71 -4.01 -42.77
C LEU A 720 -16.62 -3.36 -43.63
N GLU A 721 -15.39 -3.84 -43.48
CA GLU A 721 -14.25 -3.34 -44.24
C GLU A 721 -13.27 -4.47 -44.57
N SER A 722 -12.79 -4.44 -45.81
CA SER A 722 -11.74 -5.32 -46.29
C SER A 722 -10.82 -4.51 -47.21
N SER A 723 -9.73 -3.99 -46.63
CA SER A 723 -8.73 -3.21 -47.35
C SER A 723 -7.33 -3.76 -47.08
N ALA A 724 -6.32 -3.26 -47.81
CA ALA A 724 -4.93 -3.63 -47.58
C ALA A 724 -4.34 -3.03 -46.28
N SER A 725 -5.03 -2.08 -45.65
CA SER A 725 -4.59 -1.40 -44.42
C SER A 725 -5.41 -1.79 -43.19
N ARG A 726 -6.67 -2.19 -43.36
CA ARG A 726 -7.57 -2.49 -42.25
C ARG A 726 -8.63 -3.51 -42.66
N GLY A 727 -8.99 -4.39 -41.73
CA GLY A 727 -10.12 -5.31 -41.84
C GLY A 727 -11.02 -5.17 -40.64
N VAL A 728 -12.34 -5.11 -40.88
CA VAL A 728 -13.35 -4.93 -39.83
C VAL A 728 -14.46 -5.95 -40.03
N ILE A 729 -14.74 -6.74 -38.99
CA ILE A 729 -15.81 -7.75 -38.99
C ILE A 729 -16.74 -7.48 -37.81
N ARG A 730 -18.04 -7.44 -38.07
CA ARG A 730 -19.07 -7.31 -37.05
C ARG A 730 -19.81 -8.64 -36.87
N ALA A 731 -19.87 -9.10 -35.63
CA ALA A 731 -20.70 -10.22 -35.19
C ALA A 731 -21.87 -9.70 -34.35
N GLN A 732 -23.07 -10.23 -34.58
CA GLN A 732 -24.27 -9.92 -33.80
C GLN A 732 -24.92 -11.22 -33.35
N GLY A 733 -25.43 -11.26 -32.12
CA GLY A 733 -26.03 -12.48 -31.58
C GLY A 733 -26.60 -12.32 -30.18
N VAL A 734 -26.74 -13.47 -29.51
CA VAL A 734 -27.34 -13.56 -28.17
C VAL A 734 -26.47 -14.37 -27.21
N LEU A 735 -26.48 -13.97 -25.95
CA LEU A 735 -26.11 -14.81 -24.82
C LEU A 735 -27.37 -15.51 -24.31
N GLU A 736 -27.36 -16.84 -24.24
CA GLU A 736 -28.53 -17.63 -23.84
C GLU A 736 -28.16 -18.79 -22.92
N HIS A 737 -29.13 -19.25 -22.13
CA HIS A 737 -29.05 -20.46 -21.33
C HIS A 737 -30.43 -21.12 -21.31
N GLU A 738 -30.51 -22.43 -21.55
CA GLU A 738 -31.79 -23.16 -21.65
C GLU A 738 -32.85 -22.44 -22.50
N SER A 739 -32.43 -21.88 -23.65
CA SER A 739 -33.27 -21.09 -24.57
C SER A 739 -33.80 -19.75 -24.03
N LYS A 740 -33.40 -19.32 -22.82
CA LYS A 740 -33.65 -17.96 -22.30
C LYS A 740 -32.53 -17.02 -22.75
N THR A 741 -32.90 -15.94 -23.45
CA THR A 741 -31.98 -14.86 -23.80
C THR A 741 -31.61 -14.04 -22.56
N LEU A 742 -30.31 -13.93 -22.30
CA LEU A 742 -29.73 -13.17 -21.19
C LEU A 742 -29.29 -11.77 -21.62
N ALA A 743 -28.70 -11.64 -22.81
CA ALA A 743 -28.32 -10.37 -23.41
C ALA A 743 -28.21 -10.51 -24.93
N ASN A 744 -28.48 -9.43 -25.66
CA ASN A 744 -28.07 -9.32 -27.06
C ASN A 744 -26.66 -8.71 -27.10
N PHE A 745 -25.83 -9.11 -28.06
CA PHE A 745 -24.50 -8.55 -28.24
C PHE A 745 -24.25 -8.10 -29.68
N VAL A 746 -23.43 -7.07 -29.81
CA VAL A 746 -22.72 -6.70 -31.04
C VAL A 746 -21.24 -6.64 -30.70
N VAL A 747 -20.41 -7.37 -31.46
CA VAL A 747 -18.95 -7.30 -31.34
C VAL A 747 -18.35 -6.88 -32.67
N THR A 748 -17.55 -5.82 -32.67
CA THR A 748 -16.80 -5.36 -33.85
C THR A 748 -15.32 -5.64 -33.64
N TYR A 749 -14.77 -6.49 -34.50
CA TYR A 749 -13.35 -6.86 -34.52
C TYR A 749 -12.62 -6.04 -35.58
N THR A 750 -11.55 -5.36 -35.18
CA THR A 750 -10.70 -4.60 -36.09
C THR A 750 -9.26 -5.11 -36.04
N LEU A 751 -8.70 -5.41 -37.21
CA LEU A 751 -7.28 -5.72 -37.38
C LEU A 751 -6.68 -4.75 -38.39
N ARG A 752 -5.50 -4.23 -38.05
CA ARG A 752 -4.79 -3.22 -38.87
C ARG A 752 -3.49 -3.79 -39.39
N ARG A 753 -3.05 -3.27 -40.54
CA ARG A 753 -1.71 -3.49 -41.06
C ARG A 753 -0.71 -2.95 -40.04
N GLY A 754 0.39 -3.66 -39.80
CA GLY A 754 1.43 -3.18 -38.90
C GLY A 754 1.13 -3.35 -37.41
N SER A 755 -0.08 -3.78 -37.04
CA SER A 755 -0.51 -3.88 -35.65
C SER A 755 -0.41 -5.30 -35.10
N ARG A 756 0.03 -5.44 -33.86
CA ARG A 756 -0.02 -6.69 -33.09
C ARG A 756 -1.29 -6.81 -32.23
N LEU A 757 -2.24 -5.88 -32.40
CA LEU A 757 -3.49 -5.84 -31.63
C LEU A 757 -4.68 -6.27 -32.48
N LEU A 758 -5.53 -7.10 -31.89
CA LEU A 758 -6.92 -7.28 -32.30
C LEU A 758 -7.79 -6.36 -31.43
N GLU A 759 -8.34 -5.31 -32.04
CA GLU A 759 -9.29 -4.39 -31.42
C GLU A 759 -10.68 -5.04 -31.35
N THR A 760 -11.35 -4.92 -30.20
CA THR A 760 -12.67 -5.50 -29.95
C THR A 760 -13.58 -4.47 -29.29
N GLU A 761 -14.55 -3.96 -30.02
CA GLU A 761 -15.62 -3.11 -29.49
C GLU A 761 -16.84 -3.99 -29.21
N ILE A 762 -17.42 -3.88 -28.02
CA ILE A 762 -18.53 -4.71 -27.55
C ILE A 762 -19.68 -3.79 -27.17
N GLU A 763 -20.88 -4.08 -27.70
CA GLU A 763 -22.14 -3.48 -27.26
C GLU A 763 -23.05 -4.57 -26.69
N LEU A 764 -23.65 -4.31 -25.54
CA LEU A 764 -24.55 -5.21 -24.82
C LEU A 764 -25.93 -4.57 -24.64
N ASP A 765 -26.96 -5.37 -24.89
CA ASP A 765 -28.34 -5.06 -24.53
C ASP A 765 -28.85 -6.15 -23.57
N ASN A 766 -28.66 -5.88 -22.27
CA ASN A 766 -28.90 -6.83 -21.19
C ASN A 766 -30.41 -7.04 -20.96
N LYS A 767 -30.82 -8.31 -20.84
CA LYS A 767 -32.21 -8.74 -20.62
C LYS A 767 -32.45 -9.33 -19.23
N ILE A 768 -31.41 -9.34 -18.40
CA ILE A 768 -31.44 -9.88 -17.04
C ILE A 768 -30.93 -8.84 -16.06
N GLU A 769 -31.46 -8.90 -14.85
CA GLU A 769 -30.88 -8.21 -13.70
C GLU A 769 -29.87 -9.14 -13.03
N LEU A 770 -28.62 -8.69 -12.98
CA LEU A 770 -27.59 -9.31 -12.16
C LEU A 770 -27.73 -8.71 -10.76
N GLY A 771 -27.77 -9.54 -9.73
CA GLY A 771 -27.78 -9.11 -8.33
C GLY A 771 -26.69 -9.81 -7.53
N GLY A 772 -26.25 -9.25 -6.40
CA GLY A 772 -25.35 -9.94 -5.44
C GLY A 772 -23.85 -9.78 -5.74
N ASN A 773 -23.03 -10.76 -5.31
CA ASN A 773 -21.56 -10.65 -5.38
C ASN A 773 -21.07 -10.53 -6.84
N PRO A 774 -20.39 -9.42 -7.21
CA PRO A 774 -20.00 -9.15 -8.60
C PRO A 774 -18.87 -10.06 -9.12
N TRP A 775 -18.14 -10.74 -8.24
CA TRP A 775 -17.15 -11.77 -8.64
C TRP A 775 -17.79 -13.11 -9.00
N LYS A 776 -19.11 -13.25 -8.77
CA LYS A 776 -19.89 -14.46 -9.10
C LYS A 776 -20.98 -14.21 -10.14
N ARG A 777 -21.50 -12.98 -10.21
CA ARG A 777 -22.68 -12.61 -11.01
C ARG A 777 -22.34 -11.41 -11.90
N TYR A 778 -21.99 -11.68 -13.16
CA TYR A 778 -21.42 -10.70 -14.10
C TYR A 778 -21.58 -11.13 -15.57
N ILE A 779 -21.42 -10.18 -16.50
CA ILE A 779 -21.09 -10.46 -17.91
C ILE A 779 -19.64 -10.02 -18.15
N ALA A 780 -18.88 -10.85 -18.86
CA ALA A 780 -17.46 -10.64 -19.13
C ALA A 780 -17.08 -11.02 -20.56
N ALA A 781 -15.98 -10.43 -21.03
CA ALA A 781 -15.22 -10.94 -22.16
C ALA A 781 -14.22 -11.99 -21.64
N ARG A 782 -14.46 -13.27 -21.96
CA ARG A 782 -13.62 -14.40 -21.54
C ARG A 782 -12.57 -14.71 -22.58
N ALA A 783 -11.33 -14.35 -22.29
CA ALA A 783 -10.16 -14.80 -23.01
C ALA A 783 -9.76 -16.21 -22.55
N ALA A 784 -9.37 -17.06 -23.49
CA ALA A 784 -8.78 -18.38 -23.23
C ALA A 784 -7.40 -18.46 -23.88
N VAL A 785 -6.39 -18.89 -23.12
CA VAL A 785 -5.03 -19.12 -23.64
C VAL A 785 -4.72 -20.61 -23.79
N SER A 786 -3.63 -20.92 -24.49
CA SER A 786 -3.24 -22.29 -24.82
C SER A 786 -2.59 -23.06 -23.67
N GLY A 787 -1.72 -22.42 -22.87
CA GLY A 787 -0.93 -23.08 -21.84
C GLY A 787 -1.62 -23.13 -20.48
N ASP A 788 -1.63 -24.30 -19.85
CA ASP A 788 -2.13 -24.49 -18.48
C ASP A 788 -1.17 -23.92 -17.42
N SER A 789 0.02 -23.46 -17.83
CA SER A 789 1.01 -22.77 -16.98
C SER A 789 1.03 -21.26 -17.19
N ALA A 790 -0.06 -20.69 -17.70
CA ALA A 790 -0.19 -19.25 -17.94
C ALA A 790 -0.11 -18.46 -16.63
N ILE A 791 0.82 -17.50 -16.56
CA ILE A 791 0.99 -16.64 -15.38
C ILE A 791 0.38 -15.26 -15.69
N PRO A 792 -0.73 -14.87 -15.03
CA PRO A 792 -1.24 -13.53 -15.17
C PRO A 792 -0.32 -12.54 -14.44
N ARG A 793 -0.03 -11.43 -15.12
CA ARG A 793 0.65 -10.27 -14.57
C ARG A 793 -0.23 -9.04 -14.74
N CYS A 794 -0.52 -8.35 -13.65
CA CYS A 794 -1.31 -7.12 -13.68
C CYS A 794 -0.46 -5.95 -14.17
N LEU A 795 -1.06 -5.11 -15.01
CA LEU A 795 -0.53 -3.80 -15.35
C LEU A 795 -1.15 -2.77 -14.39
N ILE A 796 -0.42 -2.42 -13.34
CA ILE A 796 -0.85 -1.46 -12.30
C ILE A 796 0.24 -0.42 -12.11
N ARG A 797 -0.15 0.85 -11.97
CA ARG A 797 0.79 1.97 -11.75
C ARG A 797 1.96 1.94 -12.74
N GLU A 798 1.63 1.70 -14.02
CA GLU A 798 2.56 1.63 -15.15
C GLU A 798 3.67 0.57 -15.00
N LYS A 799 3.46 -0.45 -14.16
CA LYS A 799 4.39 -1.55 -13.89
C LYS A 799 3.72 -2.90 -14.12
N ILE A 800 4.54 -3.91 -14.43
CA ILE A 800 4.11 -5.29 -14.66
C ILE A 800 4.34 -6.12 -13.40
N HIS A 801 3.28 -6.40 -12.65
CA HIS A 801 3.36 -7.12 -11.37
C HIS A 801 2.82 -8.54 -11.48
N ARG A 802 3.55 -9.50 -10.90
CA ARG A 802 3.01 -10.85 -10.68
C ARG A 802 2.08 -10.80 -9.48
N VAL A 803 0.93 -11.46 -9.61
CA VAL A 803 -0.11 -11.52 -8.57
C VAL A 803 -0.52 -12.97 -8.34
N SER A 804 -0.87 -13.31 -7.10
CA SER A 804 -1.33 -14.66 -6.71
C SER A 804 -2.86 -14.76 -6.63
N SER A 805 -3.55 -13.62 -6.51
CA SER A 805 -5.01 -13.56 -6.42
C SER A 805 -5.68 -14.03 -7.72
N ARG A 806 -6.89 -14.58 -7.61
CA ARG A 806 -7.78 -14.84 -8.76
C ARG A 806 -8.74 -13.70 -9.05
N ARG A 807 -8.86 -12.73 -8.14
CA ARG A 807 -9.61 -11.46 -8.29
C ARG A 807 -8.58 -10.37 -8.53
N LEU A 808 -8.52 -9.87 -9.75
CA LEU A 808 -7.47 -8.97 -10.21
C LEU A 808 -8.04 -7.58 -10.47
N VAL A 809 -7.29 -6.56 -10.05
CA VAL A 809 -7.58 -5.15 -10.29
C VAL A 809 -6.42 -4.57 -11.10
N ALA A 810 -6.65 -4.21 -12.36
CA ALA A 810 -5.64 -3.73 -13.29
C ALA A 810 -6.26 -2.89 -14.42
N PRO A 811 -6.43 -1.57 -14.25
CA PRO A 811 -7.10 -0.71 -15.26
C PRO A 811 -6.37 -0.61 -16.60
N LEU A 812 -5.07 -0.93 -16.67
CA LEU A 812 -4.33 -1.05 -17.92
C LEU A 812 -4.44 -2.45 -18.55
N GLY A 813 -4.91 -3.43 -17.79
CA GLY A 813 -5.13 -4.80 -18.21
C GLY A 813 -4.05 -5.78 -17.74
N LEU A 814 -3.89 -6.88 -18.49
CA LEU A 814 -3.08 -8.04 -18.07
C LEU A 814 -2.05 -8.41 -19.12
N VAL A 815 -0.88 -8.85 -18.68
CA VAL A 815 0.05 -9.62 -19.50
C VAL A 815 -0.01 -11.07 -19.04
N ILE A 816 -0.43 -11.96 -19.93
CA ILE A 816 -0.42 -13.39 -19.71
C ILE A 816 0.90 -13.94 -20.27
N ASP A 817 1.74 -14.42 -19.36
CA ASP A 817 3.07 -14.94 -19.65
C ASP A 817 2.99 -16.47 -19.79
N GLU A 818 3.27 -16.99 -20.98
CA GLU A 818 3.43 -18.41 -21.29
C GLU A 818 4.92 -18.65 -21.66
N ALA A 819 5.39 -19.91 -21.60
CA ALA A 819 6.81 -20.24 -21.74
C ALA A 819 7.51 -19.65 -22.99
N GLU A 820 6.82 -19.56 -24.12
CA GLU A 820 7.38 -19.07 -25.40
C GLU A 820 6.61 -17.88 -25.96
N ARG A 821 5.60 -17.37 -25.25
CA ARG A 821 4.54 -16.54 -25.83
C ARG A 821 4.03 -15.54 -24.80
N LYS A 822 3.67 -14.33 -25.27
CA LYS A 822 2.99 -13.34 -24.42
C LYS A 822 1.70 -12.88 -25.06
N THR A 823 0.65 -12.82 -24.25
CA THR A 823 -0.65 -12.27 -24.64
C THR A 823 -0.94 -11.06 -23.76
N LEU A 824 -1.12 -9.91 -24.38
CA LEU A 824 -1.57 -8.68 -23.72
C LEU A 824 -3.09 -8.59 -23.82
N ILE A 825 -3.75 -8.30 -22.72
CA ILE A 825 -5.15 -7.89 -22.66
C ILE A 825 -5.13 -6.42 -22.24
N THR A 826 -5.56 -5.51 -23.10
CA THR A 826 -5.77 -4.11 -22.72
C THR A 826 -7.24 -3.88 -22.41
N SER A 827 -7.52 -3.24 -21.29
CA SER A 827 -8.88 -3.07 -20.79
C SER A 827 -9.45 -1.67 -20.93
N ASP A 828 -8.70 -0.74 -21.53
CA ASP A 828 -9.12 0.65 -21.76
C ASP A 828 -9.77 1.28 -20.51
N GLY A 829 -9.16 1.05 -19.34
CA GLY A 829 -9.60 1.54 -18.03
C GLY A 829 -10.44 0.56 -17.21
N TYR A 830 -11.05 -0.48 -17.81
CA TYR A 830 -11.87 -1.44 -17.07
C TYR A 830 -10.99 -2.25 -16.10
N PRO A 831 -11.14 -2.09 -14.78
CA PRO A 831 -10.13 -2.55 -13.85
C PRO A 831 -10.30 -4.01 -13.41
N TYR A 832 -11.50 -4.58 -13.50
CA TYR A 832 -11.79 -5.85 -12.85
C TYR A 832 -11.62 -7.05 -13.77
N HIS A 833 -10.72 -7.95 -13.38
CA HIS A 833 -10.49 -9.22 -14.07
C HIS A 833 -10.55 -10.41 -13.12
N ARG A 834 -10.90 -11.57 -13.68
CA ARG A 834 -10.98 -12.82 -12.92
C ARG A 834 -10.28 -13.96 -13.63
N VAL A 835 -9.46 -14.69 -12.88
CA VAL A 835 -8.91 -15.98 -13.32
C VAL A 835 -9.94 -17.08 -13.05
N VAL A 836 -10.39 -17.75 -14.11
CA VAL A 836 -11.36 -18.84 -14.06
C VAL A 836 -10.72 -20.14 -14.54
N GLY A 837 -10.69 -21.17 -13.70
CA GLY A 837 -9.85 -22.34 -13.95
C GLY A 837 -8.38 -21.94 -14.06
N ASP A 838 -7.65 -22.56 -14.99
CA ASP A 838 -6.20 -22.35 -15.14
C ASP A 838 -5.83 -21.56 -16.41
N ARG A 839 -6.76 -21.40 -17.35
CA ARG A 839 -6.51 -20.81 -18.68
C ARG A 839 -7.51 -19.77 -19.15
N PHE A 840 -8.49 -19.41 -18.32
CA PHE A 840 -9.50 -18.41 -18.68
C PHE A 840 -9.32 -17.12 -17.87
N PHE A 841 -9.39 -16.00 -18.57
CA PHE A 841 -9.29 -14.67 -18.01
C PHE A 841 -10.52 -13.87 -18.44
N ASP A 842 -11.36 -13.56 -17.46
CA ASP A 842 -12.55 -12.74 -17.66
C ASP A 842 -12.18 -11.28 -17.42
N THR A 843 -12.43 -10.40 -18.38
CA THR A 843 -12.55 -8.95 -18.12
C THR A 843 -14.03 -8.64 -17.91
N LEU A 844 -14.38 -8.19 -16.70
CA LEU A 844 -15.77 -7.89 -16.34
C LEU A 844 -16.20 -6.59 -17.03
N ILE A 845 -17.34 -6.64 -17.73
CA ILE A 845 -17.86 -5.52 -18.50
C ILE A 845 -19.26 -5.09 -18.05
N HIS A 846 -19.99 -5.93 -17.32
CA HIS A 846 -21.29 -5.58 -16.76
C HIS A 846 -21.59 -6.35 -15.47
N VAL A 847 -22.11 -5.63 -14.46
CA VAL A 847 -22.56 -6.13 -13.15
C VAL A 847 -23.80 -5.33 -12.71
N GLN A 848 -24.37 -5.66 -11.54
CA GLN A 848 -25.46 -4.88 -10.95
C GLN A 848 -25.07 -3.39 -10.83
N GLY A 849 -25.97 -2.49 -11.22
CA GLY A 849 -25.76 -1.03 -11.17
C GLY A 849 -25.03 -0.44 -12.37
N GLU A 850 -24.48 -1.28 -13.26
CA GLU A 850 -23.82 -0.83 -14.48
C GLU A 850 -24.84 -0.47 -15.56
N THR A 851 -24.76 0.74 -16.11
CA THR A 851 -25.67 1.23 -17.16
C THR A 851 -24.98 1.36 -18.51
N GLN A 852 -23.65 1.37 -18.52
CA GLN A 852 -22.88 1.45 -19.75
C GLN A 852 -23.06 0.19 -20.59
N SER A 853 -23.49 0.37 -21.83
CA SER A 853 -23.72 -0.74 -22.78
C SER A 853 -22.54 -0.98 -23.71
N LYS A 854 -21.56 -0.07 -23.78
CA LYS A 854 -20.41 -0.16 -24.69
C LYS A 854 -19.09 -0.21 -23.95
N CYS A 855 -18.24 -1.16 -24.33
CA CYS A 855 -16.86 -1.23 -23.87
C CYS A 855 -15.90 -1.54 -25.03
N SER A 856 -14.66 -1.08 -24.91
CA SER A 856 -13.58 -1.34 -25.86
C SER A 856 -12.49 -2.13 -25.15
N LEU A 857 -11.99 -3.19 -25.79
CA LEU A 857 -10.89 -4.02 -25.33
C LEU A 857 -9.95 -4.28 -26.52
N ALA A 858 -8.71 -4.69 -26.23
CA ALA A 858 -7.88 -5.28 -27.28
C ALA A 858 -6.97 -6.39 -26.76
N TYR A 859 -6.59 -7.24 -27.70
CA TYR A 859 -5.77 -8.42 -27.45
C TYR A 859 -4.50 -8.35 -28.29
N GLY A 860 -3.36 -8.26 -27.61
CA GLY A 860 -2.05 -8.14 -28.22
C GLY A 860 -1.27 -9.44 -28.19
N PHE A 861 -0.56 -9.74 -29.28
CA PHE A 861 0.24 -10.96 -29.39
C PHE A 861 1.71 -10.61 -29.60
N ASP A 862 2.54 -11.00 -28.64
CA ASP A 862 3.99 -10.70 -28.61
C ASP A 862 4.29 -9.20 -28.76
N VAL A 863 3.52 -8.38 -28.02
CA VAL A 863 3.68 -6.92 -27.95
C VAL A 863 4.97 -6.59 -27.17
N PRO A 864 5.95 -5.89 -27.76
CA PRO A 864 7.23 -5.61 -27.09
C PRO A 864 7.11 -4.71 -25.86
N HIS A 865 6.20 -3.73 -25.89
CA HIS A 865 6.05 -2.69 -24.86
C HIS A 865 4.61 -2.68 -24.34
N PRO A 866 4.21 -3.64 -23.49
CA PRO A 866 2.81 -3.84 -23.12
C PRO A 866 2.22 -2.65 -22.34
N VAL A 867 2.97 -2.04 -21.43
CA VAL A 867 2.53 -0.85 -20.67
C VAL A 867 2.31 0.33 -21.61
N GLU A 868 3.29 0.67 -22.45
CA GLU A 868 3.15 1.74 -23.44
C GLU A 868 1.98 1.50 -24.39
N GLN A 869 1.80 0.25 -24.85
CA GLN A 869 0.72 -0.10 -25.74
C GLN A 869 -0.66 0.09 -25.09
N ALA A 870 -0.83 -0.27 -23.81
CA ALA A 870 -2.05 -0.06 -23.06
C ALA A 870 -2.33 1.45 -22.85
N MET A 871 -1.30 2.21 -22.45
CA MET A 871 -1.39 3.66 -22.26
C MET A 871 -1.74 4.39 -23.58
N SER A 872 -1.16 3.95 -24.70
CA SER A 872 -1.40 4.52 -26.04
C SER A 872 -2.82 4.34 -26.54
N ARG A 873 -3.50 3.27 -26.11
CA ARG A 873 -4.90 3.08 -26.45
C ARG A 873 -5.81 4.09 -25.76
N ILE A 874 -5.50 4.41 -24.50
CA ILE A 874 -6.25 5.38 -23.72
C ILE A 874 -5.93 6.81 -24.18
N ALA A 875 -4.64 7.11 -24.34
CA ALA A 875 -4.16 8.44 -24.70
C ALA A 875 -3.22 8.35 -25.93
N PRO A 876 -3.79 8.24 -27.15
CA PRO A 876 -3.02 8.05 -28.37
C PRO A 876 -2.24 9.32 -28.77
N PRO A 877 -1.24 9.18 -29.68
CA PRO A 877 -0.57 10.30 -30.33
C PRO A 877 -1.55 11.28 -30.97
N ILE A 878 -1.16 12.56 -30.99
CA ILE A 878 -2.02 13.64 -31.48
C ILE A 878 -1.78 13.85 -32.97
N ILE A 879 -2.87 13.87 -33.75
CA ILE A 879 -2.84 14.16 -35.18
C ILE A 879 -3.41 15.58 -35.40
N ARG A 880 -2.72 16.39 -36.20
CA ARG A 880 -3.15 17.74 -36.59
C ARG A 880 -3.03 17.95 -38.10
N SER A 881 -4.01 18.65 -38.66
CA SER A 881 -3.96 19.15 -40.03
C SER A 881 -3.06 20.38 -40.08
N VAL A 882 -2.06 20.38 -40.97
CA VAL A 882 -1.03 21.43 -41.00
C VAL A 882 -0.72 21.91 -42.41
N GLU A 883 -0.56 23.21 -42.56
CA GLU A 883 0.08 23.83 -43.72
C GLU A 883 1.57 24.02 -43.41
N LEU A 884 2.44 23.49 -44.27
CA LEU A 884 3.88 23.42 -44.00
C LEU A 884 4.64 24.51 -44.75
N LYS A 885 5.64 25.10 -44.09
CA LYS A 885 6.65 25.91 -44.77
C LYS A 885 7.51 25.03 -45.69
N PRO A 886 8.18 25.60 -46.71
CA PRO A 886 9.13 24.86 -47.52
C PRO A 886 10.27 24.27 -46.67
N SER A 887 10.77 23.09 -47.05
CA SER A 887 11.97 22.45 -46.46
C SER A 887 11.85 22.03 -44.99
N VAL A 888 10.66 21.58 -44.57
CA VAL A 888 10.46 20.95 -43.25
C VAL A 888 10.89 19.48 -43.32
N GLU A 889 11.63 19.01 -42.31
CA GLU A 889 12.02 17.59 -42.18
C GLU A 889 10.79 16.70 -41.92
N SER A 890 10.77 15.52 -42.56
CA SER A 890 9.61 14.63 -42.50
C SER A 890 9.36 13.98 -41.14
N THR A 891 10.38 13.91 -40.29
CA THR A 891 10.36 13.28 -38.96
C THR A 891 11.38 13.95 -38.06
N GLY A 892 11.11 13.96 -36.75
CA GLY A 892 12.07 14.40 -35.74
C GLY A 892 11.78 13.80 -34.37
N TRP A 893 12.69 13.99 -33.44
CA TRP A 893 12.57 13.52 -32.06
C TRP A 893 13.01 14.62 -31.09
N PHE A 894 12.47 14.56 -29.87
CA PHE A 894 12.68 15.52 -28.80
C PHE A 894 13.39 14.88 -27.61
N ALA A 895 13.03 13.63 -27.27
CA ALA A 895 13.71 12.88 -26.22
C ALA A 895 13.81 11.38 -26.58
N HIS A 896 14.79 10.72 -25.99
CA HIS A 896 14.94 9.26 -26.04
C HIS A 896 15.26 8.72 -24.66
N VAL A 897 14.65 7.58 -24.35
CA VAL A 897 14.94 6.81 -23.14
C VAL A 897 15.20 5.35 -23.53
N ALA A 898 16.24 4.77 -22.97
CA ALA A 898 16.56 3.35 -23.10
C ALA A 898 17.02 2.80 -21.73
N PRO A 899 16.83 1.51 -21.42
CA PRO A 899 16.21 0.48 -22.25
C PRO A 899 14.70 0.68 -22.38
N SER A 900 14.08 -0.08 -23.28
CA SER A 900 12.65 -0.01 -23.57
C SER A 900 11.72 -0.45 -22.43
N SER A 901 12.29 -0.96 -21.33
CA SER A 901 11.56 -1.24 -20.11
C SER A 901 11.32 0.02 -19.26
N VAL A 902 11.92 1.17 -19.62
CA VAL A 902 11.79 2.43 -18.88
C VAL A 902 10.89 3.39 -19.63
N ARG A 903 9.98 4.02 -18.87
CA ARG A 903 9.05 5.05 -19.34
C ARG A 903 9.38 6.39 -18.69
N ILE A 904 9.23 7.47 -19.46
CA ILE A 904 9.09 8.82 -18.93
C ILE A 904 7.61 9.04 -18.62
N SER A 905 7.24 9.12 -17.34
CA SER A 905 5.85 9.28 -16.93
C SER A 905 5.46 10.74 -16.68
N GLY A 906 6.44 11.62 -16.42
CA GLY A 906 6.21 13.04 -16.18
C GLY A 906 7.41 13.90 -16.53
N MET A 907 7.15 15.16 -16.87
CA MET A 907 8.16 16.18 -17.08
C MET A 907 7.69 17.53 -16.51
N LYS A 908 8.63 18.32 -15.96
CA LYS A 908 8.41 19.74 -15.64
C LYS A 908 9.62 20.54 -16.10
N SER A 909 9.39 21.65 -16.79
CA SER A 909 10.46 22.46 -17.35
C SER A 909 10.63 23.76 -16.58
N TYR A 910 11.88 24.20 -16.43
CA TYR A 910 12.28 25.39 -15.69
C TYR A 910 13.20 26.27 -16.54
N SER A 911 13.04 27.60 -16.45
CA SER A 911 14.02 28.55 -16.98
C SER A 911 14.94 29.03 -15.87
N GLN A 912 16.23 29.08 -16.13
CA GLN A 912 17.20 29.67 -15.22
C GLN A 912 17.38 31.18 -15.52
N PRO A 913 17.86 31.97 -14.54
CA PRO A 913 18.10 33.41 -14.74
C PRO A 913 19.14 33.74 -15.82
N ASP A 914 20.05 32.80 -16.12
CA ASP A 914 21.06 32.93 -17.18
C ASP A 914 20.54 32.56 -18.58
N GLY A 915 19.24 32.25 -18.69
CA GLY A 915 18.59 31.83 -19.93
C GLY A 915 18.80 30.36 -20.29
N SER A 916 19.54 29.59 -19.49
CA SER A 916 19.60 28.13 -19.66
C SER A 916 18.29 27.48 -19.19
N LEU A 917 18.02 26.27 -19.69
CA LEU A 917 16.81 25.52 -19.37
C LEU A 917 17.16 24.31 -18.51
N ALA A 918 16.22 23.90 -17.66
CA ALA A 918 16.28 22.63 -16.96
C ALA A 918 14.96 21.86 -17.10
N VAL A 919 15.03 20.54 -16.96
CA VAL A 919 13.84 19.67 -16.93
C VAL A 919 13.95 18.65 -15.81
N GLU A 920 12.92 18.58 -14.98
CA GLU A 920 12.64 17.46 -14.09
C GLU A 920 11.93 16.37 -14.90
N VAL A 921 12.42 15.13 -14.82
CA VAL A 921 11.91 13.98 -15.56
C VAL A 921 11.67 12.85 -14.57
N ARG A 922 10.44 12.32 -14.57
CA ARG A 922 10.08 11.12 -13.81
C ARG A 922 10.22 9.89 -14.66
N LEU A 923 11.05 8.94 -14.21
CA LEU A 923 11.31 7.67 -14.87
C LEU A 923 10.69 6.52 -14.08
N ILE A 924 9.97 5.64 -14.77
CA ILE A 924 9.40 4.41 -14.18
C ILE A 924 10.02 3.20 -14.88
N GLN A 925 10.61 2.29 -14.10
CA GLN A 925 11.03 0.98 -14.59
C GLN A 925 9.83 0.02 -14.54
N THR A 926 9.33 -0.33 -15.73
CA THR A 926 8.05 -1.06 -15.88
C THR A 926 8.15 -2.54 -15.48
N VAL A 927 9.35 -3.11 -15.37
CA VAL A 927 9.59 -4.53 -15.04
C VAL A 927 10.45 -4.71 -13.80
N ALA A 928 10.34 -5.87 -13.16
CA ALA A 928 11.13 -6.24 -11.98
C ALA A 928 12.61 -6.53 -12.32
N ARG A 929 13.36 -5.55 -12.82
CA ARG A 929 14.78 -5.68 -13.14
C ARG A 929 15.52 -4.37 -12.94
N GLN A 930 16.66 -4.40 -12.26
CA GLN A 930 17.58 -3.26 -12.23
C GLN A 930 18.16 -2.94 -13.61
N CYS A 931 18.39 -1.67 -13.91
CA CYS A 931 18.98 -1.25 -15.18
C CYS A 931 19.74 0.08 -15.08
N GLN A 932 20.53 0.37 -16.12
CA GLN A 932 21.14 1.67 -16.36
C GLN A 932 20.38 2.34 -17.51
N VAL A 933 19.80 3.49 -17.22
CA VAL A 933 18.99 4.25 -18.18
C VAL A 933 19.87 5.21 -18.94
N LYS A 934 19.65 5.31 -20.25
CA LYS A 934 20.24 6.33 -21.12
C LYS A 934 19.15 7.32 -21.51
N LEU A 935 19.26 8.54 -21.00
CA LEU A 935 18.37 9.64 -21.31
C LEU A 935 19.06 10.63 -22.25
N ARG A 936 18.41 10.98 -23.36
CA ARG A 936 18.92 11.93 -24.35
C ARG A 936 17.84 12.91 -24.76
N PHE A 937 18.23 14.15 -25.02
CA PHE A 937 17.36 15.20 -25.52
C PHE A 937 17.88 15.77 -26.85
N PHE A 938 17.01 16.47 -27.56
CA PHE A 938 17.39 17.24 -28.76
C PHE A 938 18.31 18.43 -28.44
N ARG A 939 18.36 18.84 -27.16
CA ARG A 939 19.29 19.83 -26.63
C ARG A 939 20.48 19.15 -25.96
N ASP A 940 21.64 19.80 -26.04
CA ASP A 940 22.85 19.31 -25.38
C ASP A 940 22.71 19.40 -23.85
N ILE A 941 22.89 18.25 -23.21
CA ILE A 941 22.87 18.12 -21.76
C ILE A 941 24.20 18.65 -21.22
N GLN A 942 24.12 19.64 -20.33
CA GLN A 942 25.28 20.15 -19.60
C GLN A 942 25.61 19.25 -18.40
N THR A 943 24.60 18.91 -17.61
CA THR A 943 24.72 18.02 -16.45
C THR A 943 23.35 17.47 -16.06
N GLY A 944 23.33 16.43 -15.23
CA GLY A 944 22.12 15.84 -14.67
C GLY A 944 22.31 15.47 -13.21
N PHE A 945 21.22 15.34 -12.48
CA PHE A 945 21.22 15.04 -11.05
C PHE A 945 20.09 14.07 -10.69
N LEU A 946 20.33 13.16 -9.75
CA LEU A 946 19.28 12.42 -9.05
C LEU A 946 18.53 13.38 -8.14
N LEU A 947 17.22 13.47 -8.32
CA LEU A 947 16.42 14.40 -7.54
C LEU A 947 15.98 13.75 -6.23
N ARG A 948 16.53 14.23 -5.10
CA ARG A 948 16.15 13.82 -3.74
C ARG A 948 15.11 14.75 -3.12
N ASP A 949 15.28 16.05 -3.33
CA ASP A 949 14.39 17.13 -2.86
C ASP A 949 13.58 17.75 -4.01
N SER A 950 13.09 18.97 -3.85
CA SER A 950 12.46 19.72 -4.95
C SER A 950 13.49 20.16 -6.00
N ALA A 951 13.08 20.18 -7.27
CA ALA A 951 13.91 20.67 -8.38
C ALA A 951 14.40 22.11 -8.13
N ILE A 952 13.56 22.96 -7.54
CA ILE A 952 13.89 24.35 -7.21
C ILE A 952 15.00 24.40 -6.15
N ALA A 953 14.90 23.61 -5.08
CA ALA A 953 15.95 23.54 -4.05
C ALA A 953 17.29 23.12 -4.66
N MET A 954 17.28 22.10 -5.51
CA MET A 954 18.49 21.60 -6.15
C MET A 954 19.08 22.59 -7.17
N LEU A 955 18.25 23.30 -7.93
CA LEU A 955 18.70 24.40 -8.80
C LEU A 955 19.29 25.58 -7.99
N ASN A 956 18.75 25.87 -6.81
CA ASN A 956 19.31 26.88 -5.91
C ASN A 956 20.67 26.42 -5.37
N GLN A 957 20.77 25.17 -4.94
CA GLN A 957 22.01 24.59 -4.44
C GLN A 957 23.08 24.54 -5.52
N TRP A 958 22.76 24.10 -6.73
CA TRP A 958 23.70 24.10 -7.86
C TRP A 958 24.25 25.49 -8.22
N ARG A 959 23.48 26.55 -7.98
CA ARG A 959 23.95 27.93 -8.20
C ARG A 959 24.89 28.43 -7.11
N ASN A 960 24.64 28.01 -5.87
CA ASN A 960 25.31 28.56 -4.70
C ASN A 960 26.50 27.70 -4.23
N ASP A 961 26.40 26.38 -4.35
CA ASP A 961 27.37 25.39 -3.86
C ASP A 961 27.31 24.10 -4.71
N ARG A 962 28.11 24.07 -5.78
CA ARG A 962 28.16 22.92 -6.71
C ARG A 962 28.84 21.69 -6.12
N GLU A 963 29.79 21.88 -5.20
CA GLU A 963 30.59 20.78 -4.66
C GLU A 963 29.74 19.89 -3.75
N SER A 964 28.77 20.47 -3.06
CA SER A 964 27.80 19.75 -2.23
C SER A 964 26.90 18.75 -2.97
N LEU A 965 26.83 18.81 -4.30
CA LEU A 965 25.98 17.95 -5.14
C LEU A 965 26.73 16.80 -5.82
N ALA A 966 27.97 16.52 -5.40
CA ALA A 966 28.81 15.51 -6.04
C ALA A 966 28.17 14.11 -6.04
N ASP A 967 27.49 13.74 -4.96
CA ASP A 967 26.86 12.42 -4.78
C ASP A 967 25.55 12.27 -5.60
N GLU A 968 24.86 13.37 -5.88
CA GLU A 968 23.65 13.40 -6.70
C GLU A 968 23.96 13.54 -8.20
N THR A 969 25.17 13.96 -8.57
CA THR A 969 25.54 14.25 -9.95
C THR A 969 25.57 12.99 -10.82
N LEU A 970 24.90 13.03 -11.97
CA LEU A 970 24.82 11.96 -12.94
C LEU A 970 25.89 12.07 -14.01
N VAL A 971 26.37 10.91 -14.49
CA VAL A 971 27.36 10.85 -15.57
C VAL A 971 26.72 11.23 -16.90
N CYS A 972 27.17 12.35 -17.48
CA CYS A 972 26.71 12.86 -18.76
C CYS A 972 27.86 12.82 -19.80
N GLU A 973 27.74 11.96 -20.81
CA GLU A 973 28.76 11.77 -21.85
C GLU A 973 28.11 11.77 -23.24
N GLY A 974 28.68 12.52 -24.19
CA GLY A 974 28.19 12.56 -25.58
C GLY A 974 26.73 13.01 -25.73
N GLY A 975 26.25 13.88 -24.83
CA GLY A 975 24.86 14.34 -24.80
C GLY A 975 23.86 13.33 -24.23
N VAL A 976 24.34 12.26 -23.57
CA VAL A 976 23.52 11.24 -22.91
C VAL A 976 23.76 11.28 -21.41
N CYS A 977 22.68 11.33 -20.63
CA CYS A 977 22.70 11.21 -19.18
C CYS A 977 22.43 9.75 -18.78
N ASN A 978 23.31 9.16 -17.96
CA ASN A 978 23.17 7.80 -17.46
C ASN A 978 22.53 7.80 -16.07
N VAL A 979 21.40 7.12 -15.89
CA VAL A 979 20.65 7.08 -14.62
C VAL A 979 20.56 5.65 -14.09
N PRO A 980 21.09 5.36 -12.89
CA PRO A 980 20.88 4.06 -12.26
C PRO A 980 19.43 3.90 -11.78
N MET A 981 18.80 2.75 -12.08
CA MET A 981 17.45 2.44 -11.60
C MET A 981 17.36 1.05 -10.97
N LYS A 982 16.78 0.99 -9.77
CA LYS A 982 16.43 -0.26 -9.06
C LYS A 982 15.28 -0.99 -9.79
N SER A 983 15.09 -2.26 -9.45
CA SER A 983 13.95 -3.07 -9.89
C SER A 983 12.63 -2.40 -9.53
N HIS A 984 11.71 -2.24 -10.50
CA HIS A 984 10.45 -1.48 -10.34
C HIS A 984 10.61 -0.06 -9.75
N GLY A 985 11.83 0.49 -9.79
CA GLY A 985 12.14 1.79 -9.22
C GLY A 985 11.44 2.92 -9.96
N VAL A 986 11.14 3.98 -9.21
CA VAL A 986 10.76 5.28 -9.75
C VAL A 986 11.82 6.29 -9.34
N THR A 987 12.41 6.95 -10.33
CA THR A 987 13.52 7.88 -10.14
C THR A 987 13.15 9.20 -10.79
N ASP A 988 13.26 10.28 -10.04
CA ASP A 988 13.19 11.62 -10.60
C ASP A 988 14.60 12.12 -10.85
N VAL A 989 14.81 12.75 -12.01
CA VAL A 989 16.09 13.37 -12.37
C VAL A 989 15.88 14.79 -12.82
N LEU A 990 16.83 15.66 -12.51
CA LEU A 990 16.89 17.02 -13.03
C LEU A 990 18.01 17.10 -14.07
N ILE A 991 17.68 17.53 -15.29
CA ILE A 991 18.62 17.70 -16.39
C ILE A 991 18.78 19.18 -16.69
N LEU A 992 20.01 19.68 -16.70
CA LEU A 992 20.34 21.05 -17.09
C LEU A 992 20.91 21.03 -18.51
N PHE A 993 20.43 21.94 -19.35
CA PHE A 993 20.88 22.09 -20.73
C PHE A 993 21.90 23.21 -20.87
N ALA A 994 22.81 23.06 -21.83
CA ALA A 994 23.74 24.13 -22.19
C ALA A 994 22.97 25.38 -22.65
N SER A 995 23.42 26.57 -22.27
CA SER A 995 22.79 27.82 -22.70
C SER A 995 22.85 27.96 -24.22
N THR A 996 21.71 28.26 -24.86
CA THR A 996 21.64 28.50 -26.31
C THR A 996 22.21 29.87 -26.72
N LEU A 997 22.61 30.71 -25.76
CA LEU A 997 23.35 31.95 -26.04
C LEU A 997 24.82 31.61 -26.30
N GLY A 998 25.10 31.21 -27.53
CA GLY A 998 26.47 31.09 -28.02
C GLY A 998 27.20 32.42 -27.94
N SER A 999 28.21 32.46 -27.09
CA SER A 999 29.43 33.24 -27.29
C SER A 999 29.89 33.13 -28.75
N GLY A 1000 29.81 34.24 -29.47
CA GLY A 1000 30.66 34.43 -30.63
C GLY A 1000 32.10 34.58 -30.16
N SER A 1001 32.88 33.50 -30.19
CA SER A 1001 34.34 33.61 -30.22
C SER A 1001 34.90 32.58 -31.21
N SER A 1002 35.36 33.11 -32.34
CA SER A 1002 36.42 32.61 -33.23
C SER A 1002 36.50 31.11 -33.45
N ALA A 1003 36.07 30.68 -34.64
CA ALA A 1003 36.60 29.49 -35.29
C ALA A 1003 38.12 29.64 -35.45
N GLU A 1004 38.90 28.93 -34.62
CA GLU A 1004 40.25 28.54 -34.99
C GLU A 1004 40.14 27.35 -35.95
N SER A 1005 40.61 27.59 -37.17
CA SER A 1005 40.85 26.59 -38.21
C SER A 1005 41.76 25.47 -37.70
N PRO A 1006 41.43 24.18 -37.90
CA PRO A 1006 42.37 23.10 -37.60
C PRO A 1006 43.46 23.05 -38.69
N SER A 1007 44.72 23.08 -38.25
CA SER A 1007 45.88 22.72 -39.07
C SER A 1007 45.94 21.19 -39.27
N PRO A 1008 46.54 20.70 -40.38
CA PRO A 1008 46.49 19.30 -40.77
C PRO A 1008 47.69 18.51 -40.24
N THR A 1009 47.44 17.45 -39.48
CA THR A 1009 48.39 16.39 -39.06
C THR A 1009 47.55 15.21 -38.56
N ASP A 1010 47.75 13.92 -38.81
CA ASP A 1010 48.68 13.11 -39.61
C ASP A 1010 48.03 11.69 -39.55
N PRO A 1011 47.82 10.94 -40.65
CA PRO A 1011 47.03 9.71 -40.61
C PRO A 1011 47.93 8.54 -40.24
N ASN A 1012 48.18 8.32 -38.95
CA ASN A 1012 48.69 7.04 -38.42
C ASN A 1012 48.57 6.96 -36.89
N SER A 1013 47.40 6.53 -36.40
CA SER A 1013 47.35 5.65 -35.22
C SER A 1013 46.03 4.88 -35.21
N VAL A 1014 46.15 3.61 -35.59
CA VAL A 1014 45.13 2.58 -35.41
C VAL A 1014 45.36 1.94 -34.04
N ALA A 1015 44.33 1.92 -33.20
CA ALA A 1015 44.04 0.86 -32.22
C ALA A 1015 42.57 0.97 -31.82
#